data_AF-A0AAW0A9T8-F1
#
_entry.id   AF-A0AAW0A9T8-F1
#
_cell.length_a   1.000
_cell.length_b   1.000
_cell.length_c   1.000
_cell.angle_alpha   90.00
_cell.angle_beta   90.00
_cell.angle_gamma   90.00
#
_symmetry.space_group_name_H-M   'P 1'
#
loop_
_entity.id
_entity.type
_entity.pdbx_description
1 polymer ?
#
loop_
_entity_poly.entity_id
_entity_poly.type
_entity_poly.pdbx_seq_one_letter_code
_entity_poly.pdbx_strand_id
1 'polypeptide(L)'
;MALARLSTSLGKRQAALEYQWMKRAKCPTPIDEMVNRRVAGEPLQYILGEQPFGPLSIKLRPPVLIPRPETEDWTIRLAELIRPTTTRTLSVLDLGTGTGCIPLLLCHMLPNVRAHGIDISSDAVNLAQENARLCGFTPSQDLPDTRSTFLPLQASFLDPLFPQKTLGLDPPFDLITSNPPYISWSEYLQLSPEVTDYEDSRALFGGPDGLDFYRAIAALVARKGFLNPGATIAVEVGDGQAEHVQQIFHSTARLTSEVWLDPWNKHRTVPSSINLSALTPVLFNFFSLPLTVIMSALLQFAYISRPRSNTYPQTHRHRRSTTPKDCSHYSYPAGRMPRDVWEEIFFHCLPPHPDTPSSNRQSPVPSTAPIVLLQVCKAWRKVALSFPNLWTSLSVVVRDGQAFPPLDVASDWLRRSGELPLELVLCQTNESEGNQEVADEVLALYMRYLPRWRDVRLDIANPTYGRSLQPSSHLQAPLLETFHLTTCWRLTRNEEIMQDLLTMLEVAPRLSSFSVSRLSDLTVSEDTTVAIPWTQLVRLDLGFIPSVGACLSIMNNCPNLESCNLIVDPEAGRLPADPIVLPALTSLELHIRAGELASLIDCAVFPALKNFSLYLQDAYDNHAQWPQASFMDLLSRSKCSLTRLELHDTGVQATQFIECLQHESVFGISELVIHDSRDWTWDPVITPRLVQLLTLRGGTADLSACLLPALKTLDLGKGCWTCPNGLLSEMIESRWRTEKSNITRLERVHIDLHLLEDVYGQDHLRLEKLREEGMKVRLT
;
A
#
# COMPACT_ATOMS: atom_id res chain seq x y z
N MET A 1 -21.40 21.28 -28.13
CA MET A 1 -21.24 20.14 -29.06
C MET A 1 -19.91 19.40 -28.84
N ALA A 2 -18.75 20.08 -28.84
CA ALA A 2 -17.43 19.50 -28.59
C ALA A 2 -17.31 18.65 -27.30
N LEU A 3 -17.65 19.23 -26.15
CA LEU A 3 -17.58 18.53 -24.85
C LEU A 3 -18.50 17.29 -24.78
N ALA A 4 -19.65 17.33 -25.46
CA ALA A 4 -20.58 16.20 -25.50
C ALA A 4 -20.01 15.01 -26.29
N ARG A 5 -19.34 15.29 -27.41
CA ARG A 5 -18.62 14.28 -28.21
C ARG A 5 -17.50 13.64 -27.39
N LEU A 6 -16.69 14.47 -26.72
CA LEU A 6 -15.60 14.00 -25.86
C LEU A 6 -16.11 13.17 -24.66
N SER A 7 -17.23 13.59 -24.05
CA SER A 7 -17.86 12.87 -22.92
C SER A 7 -18.38 11.50 -23.31
N THR A 8 -18.75 11.30 -24.58
CA THR A 8 -19.21 10.00 -25.10
C THR A 8 -18.04 9.03 -25.23
N SER A 9 -16.84 9.53 -25.53
CA SER A 9 -15.63 8.72 -25.69
C SER A 9 -14.91 8.44 -24.36
N LEU A 10 -14.76 9.44 -23.48
CA LEU A 10 -13.90 9.35 -22.28
C LEU A 10 -14.68 9.31 -20.95
N GLY A 11 -16.00 9.46 -20.99
CA GLY A 11 -16.81 9.71 -19.81
C GLY A 11 -16.79 11.19 -19.37
N LYS A 12 -17.85 11.61 -18.66
CA LYS A 12 -18.13 13.03 -18.36
C LYS A 12 -17.01 13.74 -17.59
N ARG A 13 -16.41 13.07 -16.60
CA ARG A 13 -15.40 13.67 -15.71
C ARG A 13 -14.08 13.91 -16.44
N GLN A 14 -13.57 12.90 -17.13
CA GLN A 14 -12.32 13.00 -17.90
C GLN A 14 -12.46 13.99 -19.05
N ALA A 15 -13.58 13.95 -19.78
CA ALA A 15 -13.84 14.89 -20.86
C ALA A 15 -13.88 16.35 -20.39
N ALA A 16 -14.45 16.63 -19.20
CA ALA A 16 -14.45 17.99 -18.66
C ALA A 16 -13.03 18.49 -18.36
N LEU A 17 -12.17 17.63 -17.81
CA LEU A 17 -10.78 17.95 -17.49
C LEU A 17 -9.94 18.18 -18.76
N GLU A 18 -9.96 17.21 -19.67
CA GLU A 18 -9.19 17.30 -20.92
C GLU A 18 -9.63 18.47 -21.79
N TYR A 19 -10.94 18.75 -21.85
CA TYR A 19 -11.46 19.91 -22.56
C TYR A 19 -11.00 21.24 -21.95
N GLN A 20 -10.83 21.32 -20.62
CA GLN A 20 -10.23 22.48 -19.98
C GLN A 20 -8.74 22.62 -20.33
N TRP A 21 -8.00 21.51 -20.41
CA TRP A 21 -6.60 21.53 -20.84
C TRP A 21 -6.46 21.97 -22.29
N MET A 22 -7.27 21.43 -23.22
CA MET A 22 -7.30 21.88 -24.62
C MET A 22 -7.58 23.39 -24.73
N LYS A 23 -8.49 23.93 -23.90
CA LYS A 23 -8.79 25.37 -23.87
C LYS A 23 -7.65 26.24 -23.35
N ARG A 24 -6.81 25.69 -22.47
CA ARG A 24 -5.68 26.42 -21.85
C ARG A 24 -4.37 26.22 -22.61
N ALA A 25 -4.32 25.23 -23.50
CA ALA A 25 -3.15 24.94 -24.30
C ALA A 25 -2.77 26.14 -25.16
N LYS A 26 -1.47 26.40 -25.28
CA LYS A 26 -0.93 27.42 -26.20
C LYS A 26 -0.82 26.91 -27.64
N CYS A 27 -1.54 25.83 -27.96
CA CYS A 27 -1.53 25.18 -29.26
C CYS A 27 -2.40 26.00 -30.25
N PRO A 28 -1.94 26.23 -31.49
CA PRO A 28 -2.71 26.97 -32.50
C PRO A 28 -3.89 26.17 -33.06
N THR A 29 -3.97 24.86 -32.78
CA THR A 29 -5.02 23.97 -33.27
C THR A 29 -6.39 24.33 -32.69
N PRO A 30 -7.44 24.51 -33.51
CA PRO A 30 -8.79 24.76 -33.02
C PRO A 30 -9.30 23.64 -32.10
N ILE A 31 -10.01 24.02 -31.03
CA ILE A 31 -10.53 23.07 -30.02
C ILE A 31 -11.35 21.94 -30.64
N ASP A 32 -12.17 22.22 -31.65
CA ASP A 32 -12.99 21.18 -32.30
C ASP A 32 -12.14 20.14 -33.03
N GLU A 33 -10.99 20.53 -33.59
CA GLU A 33 -10.03 19.62 -34.21
C GLU A 33 -9.30 18.79 -33.14
N MET A 34 -8.89 19.41 -32.03
CA MET A 34 -8.29 18.70 -30.89
C MET A 34 -9.25 17.64 -30.34
N VAL A 35 -10.54 17.97 -30.21
CA VAL A 35 -11.57 17.02 -29.78
C VAL A 35 -11.75 15.88 -30.79
N ASN A 36 -11.75 16.16 -32.10
CA ASN A 36 -11.88 15.13 -33.12
C ASN A 36 -10.70 14.14 -33.06
N ARG A 37 -9.47 14.64 -32.92
CA ARG A 37 -8.26 13.82 -32.77
C ARG A 37 -8.32 12.96 -31.50
N ARG A 38 -8.73 13.55 -30.38
CA ARG A 38 -8.85 12.83 -29.10
C ARG A 38 -9.90 11.72 -29.14
N VAL A 39 -11.04 11.98 -29.78
CA VAL A 39 -12.12 10.98 -29.99
C VAL A 39 -11.67 9.86 -30.91
N ALA A 40 -10.73 10.10 -31.82
CA ALA A 40 -10.12 9.08 -32.68
C ALA A 40 -9.04 8.24 -31.97
N GLY A 41 -8.85 8.43 -30.65
CA GLY A 41 -7.91 7.66 -29.84
C GLY A 41 -6.50 8.24 -29.79
N GLU A 42 -6.23 9.41 -30.40
CA GLU A 42 -4.91 10.04 -30.29
C GLU A 42 -4.67 10.54 -28.86
N PRO A 43 -3.51 10.20 -28.24
CA PRO A 43 -3.14 10.68 -26.92
C PRO A 43 -3.23 12.21 -26.80
N LEU A 44 -3.84 12.69 -25.71
CA LEU A 44 -4.01 14.12 -25.47
C LEU A 44 -2.68 14.87 -25.56
N GLN A 45 -1.62 14.30 -25.01
CA GLN A 45 -0.29 14.91 -24.95
C GLN A 45 0.28 15.19 -26.35
N TYR A 46 0.03 14.33 -27.34
CA TYR A 46 0.40 14.58 -28.73
C TYR A 46 -0.46 15.67 -29.38
N ILE A 47 -1.74 15.74 -29.01
CA ILE A 47 -2.64 16.81 -29.47
C ILE A 47 -2.21 18.17 -28.90
N LEU A 48 -1.78 18.20 -27.64
CA LEU A 48 -1.24 19.41 -26.99
C LEU A 48 0.15 19.76 -27.54
N GLY A 49 0.94 18.76 -27.92
CA GLY A 49 2.28 18.90 -28.48
C GLY A 49 3.39 19.15 -27.45
N GLU A 50 3.05 19.22 -26.16
CA GLU A 50 3.98 19.37 -25.06
C GLU A 50 3.37 18.84 -23.75
N GLN A 51 4.21 18.52 -22.78
CA GLN A 51 3.77 18.26 -21.40
C GLN A 51 4.81 18.74 -20.38
N PRO A 52 4.41 19.02 -19.13
CA PRO A 52 5.36 19.28 -18.06
C PRO A 52 6.18 18.02 -17.70
N PHE A 53 7.44 18.23 -17.35
CA PHE A 53 8.30 17.22 -16.73
C PHE A 53 9.24 17.95 -15.75
N GLY A 54 8.88 17.91 -14.46
CA GLY A 54 9.41 18.81 -13.45
C GLY A 54 9.12 20.27 -13.82
N PRO A 55 10.10 21.18 -13.73
CA PRO A 55 9.96 22.57 -14.13
C PRO A 55 10.07 22.80 -15.65
N LEU A 56 10.34 21.76 -16.43
CA LEU A 56 10.54 21.86 -17.88
C LEU A 56 9.22 21.61 -18.62
N SER A 57 9.10 22.24 -19.79
CA SER A 57 8.05 21.91 -20.76
C SER A 57 8.70 21.13 -21.90
N ILE A 58 8.37 19.86 -22.00
CA ILE A 58 8.95 18.93 -22.97
C ILE A 58 8.01 18.85 -24.17
N LYS A 59 8.53 19.19 -25.35
CA LYS A 59 7.81 19.03 -26.62
C LYS A 59 7.63 17.55 -26.92
N LEU A 60 6.47 17.21 -27.47
CA LEU A 60 6.04 15.85 -27.80
C LEU A 60 5.56 15.78 -29.25
N ARG A 61 5.81 14.64 -29.88
CA ARG A 61 5.20 14.26 -31.15
C ARG A 61 5.32 12.75 -31.36
N PRO A 62 4.34 12.10 -32.03
CA PRO A 62 4.46 10.71 -32.43
C PRO A 62 5.70 10.49 -33.33
N PRO A 63 6.32 9.31 -33.29
CA PRO A 63 5.98 8.14 -32.46
C PRO A 63 6.77 8.09 -31.13
N VAL A 64 7.36 9.20 -30.66
CA VAL A 64 8.29 9.19 -29.52
C VAL A 64 7.53 9.06 -28.20
N LEU A 65 7.89 8.04 -27.40
CA LEU A 65 7.30 7.73 -26.09
C LEU A 65 7.01 8.99 -25.26
N ILE A 66 5.78 9.11 -24.80
CA ILE A 66 5.34 10.20 -23.92
C ILE A 66 5.96 9.96 -22.52
N PRO A 67 6.77 10.91 -21.98
CA PRO A 67 7.30 10.80 -20.61
C PRO A 67 6.20 10.51 -19.59
N ARG A 68 6.46 9.58 -18.68
CA ARG A 68 5.49 9.14 -17.68
C ARG A 68 5.74 9.86 -16.34
N PRO A 69 4.70 10.11 -15.52
CA PRO A 69 4.86 10.71 -14.19
C PRO A 69 5.80 9.92 -13.27
N GLU A 70 5.81 8.59 -13.41
CA GLU A 70 6.72 7.68 -12.71
C GLU A 70 8.19 8.02 -13.03
N THR A 71 8.49 8.28 -14.31
CA THR A 71 9.83 8.68 -14.78
C THR A 71 10.27 10.02 -14.21
N GLU A 72 9.32 10.96 -14.09
CA GLU A 72 9.56 12.27 -13.47
C GLU A 72 9.96 12.12 -12.00
N ASP A 73 9.19 11.34 -11.24
CA ASP A 73 9.38 11.17 -9.80
C ASP A 73 10.77 10.63 -9.45
N TRP A 74 11.18 9.52 -10.06
CA TRP A 74 12.48 8.94 -9.74
C TRP A 74 13.65 9.79 -10.26
N THR A 75 13.47 10.54 -11.35
CA THR A 75 14.51 11.46 -11.85
C THR A 75 14.74 12.61 -10.88
N ILE A 76 13.66 13.18 -10.30
CA ILE A 76 13.74 14.20 -9.26
C ILE A 76 14.45 13.64 -8.02
N ARG A 77 14.04 12.47 -7.54
CA ARG A 77 14.65 11.78 -6.39
C ARG A 77 16.14 11.54 -6.61
N LEU A 78 16.52 11.06 -7.80
CA LEU A 78 17.91 10.82 -8.18
C LEU A 78 18.74 12.11 -8.17
N ALA A 79 18.21 13.19 -8.74
CA ALA A 79 18.88 14.50 -8.72
C ALA A 79 19.10 15.01 -7.29
N GLU A 80 18.10 14.86 -6.41
CA GLU A 80 18.19 15.30 -5.01
C GLU A 80 19.25 14.52 -4.21
N LEU A 81 19.40 13.22 -4.48
CA LEU A 81 20.42 12.37 -3.85
C LEU A 81 21.84 12.72 -4.31
N ILE A 82 22.02 13.09 -5.58
CA ILE A 82 23.34 13.39 -6.16
C ILE A 82 23.80 14.81 -5.79
N ARG A 83 22.87 15.78 -5.73
CA ARG A 83 23.15 17.21 -5.50
C ARG A 83 24.12 17.55 -4.35
N PRO A 84 24.10 16.89 -3.18
CA PRO A 84 25.00 17.22 -2.06
C PRO A 84 26.48 16.92 -2.34
N THR A 85 26.79 16.13 -3.37
CA THR A 85 28.13 15.56 -3.59
C THR A 85 28.92 16.20 -4.74
N THR A 86 28.28 17.06 -5.55
CA THR A 86 28.84 17.51 -6.83
C THR A 86 29.53 18.87 -6.73
N THR A 87 30.87 18.87 -6.69
CA THR A 87 31.71 20.06 -6.96
C THR A 87 32.38 20.03 -8.34
N ARG A 88 32.45 18.86 -8.97
CA ARG A 88 33.01 18.60 -10.30
C ARG A 88 31.90 18.39 -11.34
N THR A 89 32.27 18.46 -12.62
CA THR A 89 31.36 18.14 -13.73
C THR A 89 30.92 16.67 -13.65
N LEU A 90 29.61 16.43 -13.72
CA LEU A 90 29.00 15.10 -13.68
C LEU A 90 28.82 14.58 -15.11
N SER A 91 29.48 13.49 -15.47
CA SER A 91 29.32 12.84 -16.77
C SER A 91 28.14 11.87 -16.73
N VAL A 92 27.09 12.15 -17.51
CA VAL A 92 25.82 11.39 -17.51
C VAL A 92 25.62 10.75 -18.88
N LEU A 93 25.22 9.48 -18.91
CA LEU A 93 24.77 8.78 -20.11
C LEU A 93 23.35 8.24 -19.90
N ASP A 94 22.42 8.70 -20.72
CA ASP A 94 21.03 8.26 -20.74
C ASP A 94 20.79 7.31 -21.92
N LEU A 95 20.35 6.09 -21.63
CA LEU A 95 20.15 5.02 -22.62
C LEU A 95 18.66 4.90 -22.97
N GLY A 96 18.31 5.10 -24.24
CA GLY A 96 16.92 5.18 -24.71
C GLY A 96 16.30 6.54 -24.40
N THR A 97 16.95 7.63 -24.83
CA THR A 97 16.64 8.98 -24.32
C THR A 97 15.26 9.51 -24.72
N GLY A 98 14.66 8.98 -25.79
CA GLY A 98 13.33 9.38 -26.24
C GLY A 98 13.23 10.89 -26.47
N THR A 99 12.40 11.57 -25.66
CA THR A 99 12.21 13.03 -25.72
C THR A 99 13.37 13.83 -25.10
N GLY A 100 14.32 13.17 -24.43
CA GLY A 100 15.39 13.77 -23.64
C GLY A 100 14.98 14.20 -22.23
N CYS A 101 13.78 13.82 -21.76
CA CYS A 101 13.21 14.33 -20.51
C CYS A 101 14.09 14.10 -19.27
N ILE A 102 14.66 12.90 -19.09
CA ILE A 102 15.53 12.54 -17.97
C ILE A 102 16.79 13.42 -17.94
N PRO A 103 17.67 13.42 -18.96
CA PRO A 103 18.91 14.19 -18.93
C PRO A 103 18.67 15.70 -18.91
N LEU A 104 17.61 16.19 -19.54
CA LEU A 104 17.24 17.62 -19.46
C LEU A 104 16.87 18.04 -18.04
N LEU A 105 16.08 17.21 -17.34
CA LEU A 105 15.71 17.48 -15.96
C LEU A 105 16.94 17.44 -15.04
N LEU A 106 17.85 16.47 -15.24
CA LEU A 106 19.12 16.42 -14.53
C LEU A 106 19.97 17.68 -14.78
N CYS A 107 20.11 18.12 -16.04
CA CYS A 107 20.82 19.36 -16.38
C CYS A 107 20.19 20.60 -15.73
N HIS A 108 18.86 20.60 -15.53
CA HIS A 108 18.15 21.69 -14.86
C HIS A 108 18.36 21.70 -13.35
N MET A 109 18.31 20.52 -12.71
CA MET A 109 18.36 20.40 -11.25
C MET A 109 19.78 20.42 -10.68
N LEU A 110 20.76 19.99 -11.46
CA LEU A 110 22.15 19.84 -11.04
C LEU A 110 23.08 20.82 -11.76
N PRO A 111 24.05 21.43 -11.04
CA PRO A 111 25.08 22.24 -11.67
C PRO A 111 26.10 21.35 -12.40
N ASN A 112 26.73 21.89 -13.45
CA ASN A 112 27.86 21.26 -14.15
C ASN A 112 27.57 19.83 -14.69
N VAL A 113 26.41 19.56 -15.28
CA VAL A 113 26.12 18.23 -15.87
C VAL A 113 26.52 18.17 -17.33
N ARG A 114 27.31 17.18 -17.73
CA ARG A 114 27.55 16.86 -19.14
C ARG A 114 26.80 15.58 -19.49
N ALA A 115 25.60 15.72 -20.03
CA ALA A 115 24.73 14.61 -20.38
C ALA A 115 24.81 14.24 -21.87
N HIS A 116 24.87 12.94 -22.15
CA HIS A 116 24.68 12.37 -23.47
C HIS A 116 23.45 11.47 -23.46
N GLY A 117 22.56 11.63 -24.42
CA GLY A 117 21.36 10.79 -24.57
C GLY A 117 21.48 9.94 -25.82
N ILE A 118 21.32 8.62 -25.71
CA ILE A 118 21.43 7.71 -26.84
C ILE A 118 20.05 7.16 -27.18
N ASP A 119 19.70 7.19 -28.46
CA ASP A 119 18.51 6.53 -28.96
C ASP A 119 18.75 5.92 -30.35
N ILE A 120 18.05 4.82 -30.65
CA ILE A 120 18.10 4.19 -31.97
C ILE A 120 17.25 4.95 -33.00
N SER A 121 16.21 5.64 -32.52
CA SER A 121 15.25 6.36 -33.35
C SER A 121 15.76 7.76 -33.70
N SER A 122 15.86 8.04 -35.00
CA SER A 122 16.16 9.39 -35.48
C SER A 122 15.10 10.40 -35.05
N ASP A 123 13.83 9.99 -34.94
CA ASP A 123 12.74 10.87 -34.52
C ASP A 123 12.88 11.28 -33.06
N ALA A 124 13.28 10.32 -32.20
CA ALA A 124 13.61 10.57 -30.80
C ALA A 124 14.79 11.53 -30.67
N VAL A 125 15.91 11.24 -31.36
CA VAL A 125 17.11 12.10 -31.33
C VAL A 125 16.81 13.53 -31.79
N ASN A 126 16.07 13.69 -32.89
CA ASN A 126 15.68 15.00 -33.40
C ASN A 126 14.78 15.76 -32.40
N LEU A 127 13.84 15.07 -31.76
CA LEU A 127 12.97 15.65 -30.74
C LEU A 127 13.75 16.02 -29.47
N ALA A 128 14.62 15.15 -28.97
CA ALA A 128 15.51 15.43 -27.86
C ALA A 128 16.43 16.63 -28.15
N GLN A 129 16.92 16.77 -29.38
CA GLN A 129 17.74 17.91 -29.78
C GLN A 129 16.94 19.22 -29.80
N GLU A 130 15.69 19.19 -30.26
CA GLU A 130 14.79 20.34 -30.19
C GLU A 130 14.48 20.72 -28.74
N ASN A 131 14.18 19.75 -27.88
CA ASN A 131 13.96 19.97 -26.45
C ASN A 131 15.20 20.53 -25.75
N ALA A 132 16.40 20.08 -26.12
CA ALA A 132 17.66 20.64 -25.63
C ALA A 132 17.83 22.11 -25.98
N ARG A 133 17.43 22.53 -27.18
CA ARG A 133 17.45 23.94 -27.60
C ARG A 133 16.42 24.75 -26.82
N LEU A 134 15.20 24.25 -26.72
CA LEU A 134 14.10 24.93 -26.00
C LEU A 134 14.40 25.11 -24.51
N CYS A 135 15.03 24.12 -23.88
CA CYS A 135 15.41 24.18 -22.47
C CYS A 135 16.75 24.89 -22.22
N GLY A 136 17.50 25.24 -23.29
CA GLY A 136 18.76 25.99 -23.18
C GLY A 136 19.96 25.18 -22.70
N PHE A 137 20.00 23.88 -23.01
CA PHE A 137 21.08 22.94 -22.64
C PHE A 137 21.89 22.43 -23.85
N THR A 138 21.73 23.04 -25.04
CA THR A 138 22.53 22.65 -26.20
C THR A 138 24.02 22.96 -25.99
N PRO A 139 24.94 22.04 -26.34
CA PRO A 139 26.37 22.31 -26.34
C PRO A 139 26.73 23.44 -27.31
N SER A 140 27.63 24.33 -26.92
CA SER A 140 28.19 25.38 -27.77
C SER A 140 29.64 25.65 -27.37
N GLN A 141 30.48 26.00 -28.34
CA GLN A 141 31.91 26.26 -28.15
C GLN A 141 32.18 27.50 -27.28
N ASP A 142 31.22 28.43 -27.19
CA ASP A 142 31.33 29.68 -26.44
C ASP A 142 30.83 29.58 -24.99
N LEU A 143 30.38 28.39 -24.55
CA LEU A 143 29.84 28.21 -23.21
C LEU A 143 30.97 27.92 -22.19
N PRO A 144 30.88 28.45 -20.96
CA PRO A 144 31.83 28.11 -19.90
C PRO A 144 31.70 26.62 -19.53
N ASP A 145 32.83 25.99 -19.18
CA ASP A 145 32.93 24.58 -18.76
C ASP A 145 32.02 24.20 -17.58
N THR A 146 31.48 25.19 -16.87
CA THR A 146 30.59 25.07 -15.71
C THR A 146 29.09 25.06 -16.05
N ARG A 147 28.71 25.16 -17.33
CA ARG A 147 27.29 25.07 -17.72
C ARG A 147 26.90 23.61 -17.99
N SER A 148 25.73 23.21 -17.50
CA SER A 148 25.14 21.92 -17.86
C SER A 148 24.79 21.87 -19.35
N THR A 149 25.12 20.76 -20.02
CA THR A 149 24.86 20.51 -21.44
C THR A 149 24.25 19.13 -21.67
N PHE A 150 23.45 19.01 -22.72
CA PHE A 150 22.82 17.76 -23.15
C PHE A 150 23.00 17.56 -24.66
N LEU A 151 23.66 16.46 -25.04
CA LEU A 151 23.89 16.05 -26.42
C LEU A 151 23.18 14.72 -26.74
N PRO A 152 22.06 14.74 -27.48
CA PRO A 152 21.44 13.52 -27.99
C PRO A 152 22.19 13.01 -29.22
N LEU A 153 22.44 11.71 -29.29
CA LEU A 153 23.15 11.02 -30.37
C LEU A 153 22.37 9.77 -30.82
N GLN A 154 22.38 9.50 -32.12
CA GLN A 154 21.77 8.30 -32.66
C GLN A 154 22.76 7.13 -32.60
N ALA A 155 22.49 6.14 -31.75
CA ALA A 155 23.28 4.91 -31.64
C ALA A 155 22.47 3.79 -30.99
N SER A 156 22.94 2.55 -31.12
CA SER A 156 22.39 1.40 -30.39
C SER A 156 23.38 0.94 -29.35
N PHE A 157 22.98 0.96 -28.07
CA PHE A 157 23.80 0.39 -27.01
C PHE A 157 23.80 -1.15 -27.00
N LEU A 158 22.95 -1.78 -27.84
CA LEU A 158 23.00 -3.21 -28.12
C LEU A 158 24.11 -3.58 -29.12
N ASP A 159 24.70 -2.62 -29.83
CA ASP A 159 25.86 -2.88 -30.69
C ASP A 159 27.05 -3.29 -29.81
N PRO A 160 27.66 -4.47 -30.03
CA PRO A 160 28.85 -4.89 -29.29
C PRO A 160 29.99 -3.87 -29.32
N LEU A 161 30.08 -3.05 -30.38
CA LEU A 161 31.11 -2.01 -30.58
C LEU A 161 30.74 -0.65 -29.98
N PHE A 162 29.61 -0.53 -29.28
CA PHE A 162 29.28 0.64 -28.48
C PHE A 162 30.21 0.73 -27.25
N PRO A 163 30.74 1.92 -26.89
CA PRO A 163 30.56 3.23 -27.51
C PRO A 163 31.64 3.59 -28.54
N GLN A 164 32.59 2.70 -28.88
CA GLN A 164 33.79 3.03 -29.68
C GLN A 164 33.49 3.66 -31.05
N LYS A 165 32.32 3.35 -31.63
CA LYS A 165 31.86 3.91 -32.91
C LYS A 165 31.04 5.21 -32.79
N THR A 166 30.69 5.62 -31.58
CA THR A 166 29.80 6.77 -31.33
C THR A 166 30.63 8.02 -31.11
N LEU A 167 30.82 8.81 -32.17
CA LEU A 167 31.58 10.06 -32.10
C LEU A 167 30.95 11.03 -31.08
N GLY A 168 31.79 11.59 -30.20
CA GLY A 168 31.36 12.51 -29.14
C GLY A 168 30.92 11.82 -27.84
N LEU A 169 31.12 10.51 -27.72
CA LEU A 169 30.82 9.76 -26.50
C LEU A 169 32.09 9.09 -25.94
N ASP A 170 32.64 9.67 -24.87
CA ASP A 170 33.88 9.21 -24.24
C ASP A 170 33.62 8.75 -22.79
N PRO A 171 33.55 7.43 -22.51
CA PRO A 171 33.57 6.92 -21.14
C PRO A 171 34.89 7.30 -20.44
N PRO A 172 34.92 7.32 -19.10
CA PRO A 172 33.92 6.78 -18.16
C PRO A 172 32.76 7.74 -17.80
N PHE A 173 31.65 7.16 -17.35
CA PHE A 173 30.47 7.90 -16.84
C PHE A 173 30.32 7.83 -15.33
N ASP A 174 29.77 8.90 -14.74
CA ASP A 174 29.42 8.98 -13.31
C ASP A 174 27.99 8.53 -13.03
N LEU A 175 27.10 8.71 -14.00
CA LEU A 175 25.70 8.32 -13.88
C LEU A 175 25.21 7.70 -15.20
N ILE A 176 24.61 6.52 -15.09
CA ILE A 176 23.86 5.90 -16.17
C ILE A 176 22.37 5.96 -15.83
N THR A 177 21.54 6.49 -16.72
CA THR A 177 20.08 6.45 -16.59
C THR A 177 19.46 5.67 -17.74
N SER A 178 18.30 5.05 -17.51
CA SER A 178 17.50 4.48 -18.59
C SER A 178 16.06 4.27 -18.16
N ASN A 179 15.12 4.62 -19.03
CA ASN A 179 13.78 4.03 -19.04
C ASN A 179 13.69 3.12 -20.28
N PRO A 180 14.21 1.87 -20.20
CA PRO A 180 14.27 1.00 -21.37
C PRO A 180 12.89 0.39 -21.66
N PRO A 181 12.67 -0.14 -22.88
CA PRO A 181 11.49 -0.96 -23.16
C PRO A 181 11.47 -2.19 -22.23
N TYR A 182 10.36 -2.40 -21.54
CA TYR A 182 10.24 -3.44 -20.52
C TYR A 182 8.98 -4.29 -20.61
N ILE A 183 8.09 -3.98 -21.56
CA ILE A 183 6.82 -4.68 -21.73
C ILE A 183 7.09 -6.02 -22.41
N SER A 184 6.63 -7.11 -21.81
CA SER A 184 6.71 -8.45 -22.40
C SER A 184 5.79 -8.60 -23.62
N TRP A 185 5.99 -9.66 -24.41
CA TRP A 185 5.17 -9.87 -25.61
C TRP A 185 3.68 -10.06 -25.27
N SER A 186 3.40 -10.79 -24.19
CA SER A 186 2.04 -11.06 -23.71
C SER A 186 1.32 -9.80 -23.22
N GLU A 187 2.05 -8.89 -22.57
CA GLU A 187 1.51 -7.60 -22.11
C GLU A 187 1.32 -6.63 -23.27
N TYR A 188 2.25 -6.61 -24.24
CA TYR A 188 2.15 -5.74 -25.42
C TYR A 188 0.85 -5.97 -26.18
N LEU A 189 0.42 -7.23 -26.31
CA LEU A 189 -0.85 -7.61 -26.97
C LEU A 189 -2.11 -7.13 -26.22
N GLN A 190 -1.98 -6.72 -24.96
CA GLN A 190 -3.08 -6.24 -24.12
C GLN A 190 -3.11 -4.71 -23.99
N LEU A 191 -2.12 -4.01 -24.56
CA LEU A 191 -2.07 -2.56 -24.53
C LEU A 191 -3.23 -1.91 -25.29
N SER A 192 -3.69 -0.77 -24.79
CA SER A 192 -4.74 -0.02 -25.45
C SER A 192 -4.29 0.50 -26.82
N PRO A 193 -5.20 0.61 -27.81
CA PRO A 193 -4.91 1.23 -29.11
C PRO A 193 -4.31 2.64 -29.01
N GLU A 194 -4.67 3.42 -27.98
CA GLU A 194 -4.10 4.76 -27.73
C GLU A 194 -2.56 4.74 -27.56
N VAL A 195 -2.00 3.60 -27.13
CA VAL A 195 -0.56 3.41 -26.95
C VAL A 195 0.04 2.71 -28.17
N THR A 196 -0.54 1.59 -28.61
CA THR A 196 0.03 0.78 -29.70
C THR A 196 -0.03 1.45 -31.07
N ASP A 197 -1.00 2.34 -31.30
CA ASP A 197 -1.21 2.97 -32.60
C ASP A 197 -0.42 4.28 -32.76
N TYR A 198 0.07 4.87 -31.64
CA TYR A 198 0.67 6.21 -31.63
C TYR A 198 2.10 6.27 -31.04
N GLU A 199 2.53 5.27 -30.28
CA GLU A 199 3.91 5.19 -29.77
C GLU A 199 4.72 4.12 -30.53
N ASP A 200 6.02 4.34 -30.68
CA ASP A 200 6.91 3.39 -31.35
C ASP A 200 6.97 2.08 -30.56
N SER A 201 6.61 0.96 -31.20
CA SER A 201 6.63 -0.36 -30.55
C SER A 201 8.01 -0.72 -30.00
N ARG A 202 9.09 -0.19 -30.59
CA ARG A 202 10.47 -0.38 -30.13
C ARG A 202 10.77 0.35 -28.82
N ALA A 203 9.97 1.34 -28.43
CA ALA A 203 10.06 2.03 -27.15
C ALA A 203 9.28 1.30 -26.03
N LEU A 204 8.50 0.27 -26.38
CA LEU A 204 7.61 -0.45 -25.46
C LEU A 204 8.08 -1.88 -25.20
N PHE A 205 8.35 -2.63 -26.26
CA PHE A 205 8.63 -4.06 -26.19
C PHE A 205 10.05 -4.39 -25.71
N GLY A 206 10.16 -5.04 -24.56
CA GLY A 206 11.42 -5.38 -23.88
C GLY A 206 11.95 -6.80 -24.14
N GLY A 207 11.48 -7.47 -25.19
CA GLY A 207 11.77 -8.88 -25.46
C GLY A 207 10.71 -9.82 -24.87
N PRO A 208 10.85 -11.14 -25.06
CA PRO A 208 9.83 -12.13 -24.66
C PRO A 208 9.43 -12.04 -23.18
N ASP A 209 10.40 -11.83 -22.29
CA ASP A 209 10.21 -11.70 -20.84
C ASP A 209 10.28 -10.24 -20.35
N GLY A 210 10.47 -9.28 -21.26
CA GLY A 210 10.62 -7.86 -20.92
C GLY A 210 11.98 -7.48 -20.32
N LEU A 211 12.97 -8.39 -20.28
CA LEU A 211 14.23 -8.18 -19.55
C LEU A 211 15.48 -7.98 -20.42
N ASP A 212 15.37 -8.01 -21.75
CA ASP A 212 16.52 -8.03 -22.67
C ASP A 212 17.41 -6.79 -22.54
N PHE A 213 16.80 -5.61 -22.39
CA PHE A 213 17.54 -4.36 -22.26
C PHE A 213 18.31 -4.27 -20.94
N TYR A 214 17.78 -4.81 -19.84
CA TYR A 214 18.51 -4.84 -18.57
C TYR A 214 19.75 -5.73 -18.64
N ARG A 215 19.66 -6.88 -19.32
CA ARG A 215 20.82 -7.76 -19.58
C ARG A 215 21.90 -7.03 -20.38
N ALA A 216 21.48 -6.29 -21.41
CA ALA A 216 22.40 -5.52 -22.25
C ALA A 216 23.05 -4.37 -21.47
N ILE A 217 22.27 -3.63 -20.67
CA ILE A 217 22.78 -2.55 -19.80
C ILE A 217 23.78 -3.12 -18.80
N ALA A 218 23.46 -4.22 -18.12
CA ALA A 218 24.34 -4.86 -17.15
C ALA A 218 25.66 -5.32 -17.80
N ALA A 219 25.60 -5.92 -18.99
CA ALA A 219 26.79 -6.31 -19.75
C ALA A 219 27.63 -5.11 -20.21
N LEU A 220 26.99 -3.98 -20.54
CA LEU A 220 27.65 -2.74 -20.93
C LEU A 220 28.39 -2.09 -19.77
N VAL A 221 27.72 -1.92 -18.62
CA VAL A 221 28.31 -1.27 -17.44
C VAL A 221 29.39 -2.13 -16.77
N ALA A 222 29.39 -3.45 -16.99
CA ALA A 222 30.45 -4.35 -16.56
C ALA A 222 31.78 -4.17 -17.34
N ARG A 223 31.77 -3.45 -18.48
CA ARG A 223 32.99 -3.26 -19.29
C ARG A 223 34.00 -2.37 -18.56
N LYS A 224 35.26 -2.80 -18.54
CA LYS A 224 36.35 -2.07 -17.90
C LYS A 224 36.50 -0.66 -18.50
N GLY A 225 36.53 0.35 -17.64
CA GLY A 225 36.68 1.75 -18.03
C GLY A 225 35.39 2.42 -18.53
N PHE A 226 34.25 1.72 -18.48
CA PHE A 226 32.95 2.31 -18.87
C PHE A 226 32.36 3.21 -17.77
N LEU A 227 32.59 2.87 -16.50
CA LEU A 227 32.12 3.62 -15.34
C LEU A 227 33.28 4.25 -14.56
N ASN A 228 33.03 5.43 -13.98
CA ASN A 228 33.91 6.03 -12.98
C ASN A 228 33.77 5.29 -11.63
N PRO A 229 34.81 5.32 -10.78
CA PRO A 229 34.68 4.86 -9.41
C PRO A 229 33.53 5.59 -8.68
N GLY A 230 32.62 4.82 -8.08
CA GLY A 230 31.44 5.37 -7.41
C GLY A 230 30.29 5.79 -8.33
N ALA A 231 30.33 5.39 -9.61
CA ALA A 231 29.23 5.64 -10.52
C ALA A 231 27.92 5.01 -10.04
N THR A 232 26.82 5.71 -10.29
CA THR A 232 25.47 5.24 -10.04
C THR A 232 24.81 4.84 -11.35
N ILE A 233 24.01 3.78 -11.33
CA ILE A 233 23.12 3.40 -12.42
C ILE A 233 21.70 3.50 -11.88
N ALA A 234 20.76 4.05 -12.63
CA ALA A 234 19.35 4.09 -12.27
C ALA A 234 18.51 3.70 -13.49
N VAL A 235 17.78 2.58 -13.38
CA VAL A 235 16.91 2.10 -14.45
C VAL A 235 15.46 2.02 -13.99
N GLU A 236 14.53 2.47 -14.82
CA GLU A 236 13.09 2.23 -14.63
C GLU A 236 12.76 0.77 -14.93
N VAL A 237 11.82 0.20 -14.18
CA VAL A 237 11.37 -1.20 -14.32
C VAL A 237 9.86 -1.33 -14.39
N GLY A 238 9.39 -2.39 -15.05
CA GLY A 238 8.01 -2.82 -15.03
C GLY A 238 7.60 -3.35 -13.65
N ASP A 239 6.29 -3.36 -13.39
CA ASP A 239 5.73 -3.91 -12.15
C ASP A 239 6.10 -5.40 -12.03
N GLY A 240 6.62 -5.83 -10.88
CA GLY A 240 7.12 -7.19 -10.67
C GLY A 240 8.51 -7.53 -11.25
N GLN A 241 9.17 -6.63 -11.99
CA GLN A 241 10.49 -6.92 -12.59
C GLN A 241 11.70 -6.56 -11.72
N ALA A 242 11.50 -5.75 -10.67
CA ALA A 242 12.60 -5.16 -9.89
C ALA A 242 13.61 -6.20 -9.35
N GLU A 243 13.13 -7.29 -8.75
CA GLU A 243 14.00 -8.33 -8.17
C GLU A 243 14.85 -9.03 -9.24
N HIS A 244 14.26 -9.37 -10.39
CA HIS A 244 14.99 -9.95 -11.51
C HIS A 244 16.07 -9.01 -12.04
N VAL A 245 15.76 -7.71 -12.14
CA VAL A 245 16.74 -6.69 -12.55
C VAL A 245 17.87 -6.56 -11.53
N GLN A 246 17.57 -6.56 -10.22
CA GLN A 246 18.61 -6.59 -9.18
C GLN A 246 19.54 -7.80 -9.34
N GLN A 247 18.98 -9.00 -9.59
CA GLN A 247 19.76 -10.22 -9.80
C GLN A 247 20.63 -10.15 -11.07
N ILE A 248 20.13 -9.59 -12.17
CA ILE A 248 20.90 -9.40 -13.42
C ILE A 248 22.10 -8.47 -13.17
N PHE A 249 21.87 -7.33 -12.51
CA PHE A 249 22.91 -6.35 -12.21
C PHE A 249 23.95 -6.91 -11.23
N HIS A 250 23.50 -7.68 -10.23
CA HIS A 250 24.39 -8.34 -9.28
C HIS A 250 25.26 -9.41 -9.94
N SER A 251 24.66 -10.32 -10.70
CA SER A 251 25.37 -11.46 -11.33
C SER A 251 26.32 -11.03 -12.45
N THR A 252 25.93 -10.03 -13.25
CA THR A 252 26.68 -9.63 -14.46
C THR A 252 27.68 -8.52 -14.17
N ALA A 253 27.25 -7.47 -13.47
CA ALA A 253 28.05 -6.25 -13.24
C ALA A 253 28.62 -6.15 -11.82
N ARG A 254 28.29 -7.10 -10.92
CA ARG A 254 28.70 -7.08 -9.50
C ARG A 254 28.28 -5.81 -8.78
N LEU A 255 27.12 -5.28 -9.16
CA LEU A 255 26.55 -4.09 -8.53
C LEU A 255 25.66 -4.48 -7.36
N THR A 256 25.61 -3.61 -6.35
CA THR A 256 24.59 -3.67 -5.29
C THR A 256 23.47 -2.72 -5.67
N SER A 257 22.22 -3.14 -5.47
CA SER A 257 21.05 -2.43 -5.96
C SER A 257 20.00 -2.25 -4.88
N GLU A 258 19.31 -1.11 -4.87
CA GLU A 258 18.09 -0.89 -4.09
C GLU A 258 16.86 -0.97 -4.99
N VAL A 259 15.66 -0.93 -4.42
CA VAL A 259 14.40 -0.79 -5.16
C VAL A 259 13.67 0.45 -4.64
N TRP A 260 13.32 1.35 -5.56
CA TRP A 260 12.49 2.51 -5.27
C TRP A 260 11.06 2.27 -5.75
N LEU A 261 10.13 2.63 -4.88
CA LEU A 261 8.71 2.69 -5.18
C LEU A 261 8.36 3.99 -5.89
N ASP A 262 7.42 3.94 -6.83
CA ASP A 262 6.74 5.11 -7.37
C ASP A 262 5.69 5.67 -6.39
N PRO A 263 5.09 6.85 -6.68
CA PRO A 263 4.04 7.44 -5.83
C PRO A 263 2.79 6.55 -5.63
N TRP A 264 2.63 5.49 -6.42
CA TRP A 264 1.53 4.52 -6.34
C TRP A 264 1.93 3.22 -5.62
N ASN A 265 3.07 3.21 -4.92
CA ASN A 265 3.61 2.06 -4.20
C ASN A 265 3.92 0.84 -5.10
N LYS A 266 4.29 1.05 -6.37
CA LYS A 266 4.81 -0.02 -7.23
C LYS A 266 6.33 0.06 -7.33
N HIS A 267 7.01 -1.08 -7.39
CA HIS A 267 8.44 -1.10 -7.69
C HIS A 267 8.67 -0.50 -9.07
N ARG A 268 9.48 0.56 -9.15
CA ARG A 268 9.60 1.35 -10.37
C ARG A 268 11.00 1.68 -10.79
N THR A 269 11.94 1.80 -9.86
CA THR A 269 13.33 2.12 -10.20
C THR A 269 14.30 1.26 -9.42
N VAL A 270 15.34 0.78 -10.10
CA VAL A 270 16.44 0.02 -9.51
C VAL A 270 17.72 0.85 -9.62
N PRO A 271 18.08 1.63 -8.59
CA PRO A 271 19.40 2.25 -8.52
C PRO A 271 20.45 1.23 -8.08
N SER A 272 21.63 1.29 -8.68
CA SER A 272 22.73 0.34 -8.46
C SER A 272 24.09 1.05 -8.40
N SER A 273 25.02 0.54 -7.58
CA SER A 273 26.40 1.04 -7.47
C SER A 273 27.42 -0.04 -7.06
N ILE A 274 28.72 0.26 -7.19
CA ILE A 274 29.84 -0.67 -6.92
C ILE A 274 30.22 -0.74 -5.42
N ASN A 275 29.90 0.27 -4.59
CA ASN A 275 30.33 0.33 -3.18
C ASN A 275 29.21 0.76 -2.20
N LEU A 276 28.97 -0.08 -1.19
CA LEU A 276 27.96 0.03 -0.12
C LEU A 276 28.20 1.12 0.95
N SER A 277 29.12 2.06 0.75
CA SER A 277 29.37 3.17 1.69
C SER A 277 28.90 4.54 1.21
N ALA A 278 28.43 4.64 -0.04
CA ALA A 278 27.89 5.88 -0.60
C ALA A 278 26.35 6.00 -0.51
N LEU A 279 25.66 4.92 -0.11
CA LEU A 279 24.21 4.89 0.08
C LEU A 279 23.89 4.19 1.41
N THR A 280 23.39 4.98 2.37
CA THR A 280 22.89 4.68 3.75
C THR A 280 23.90 4.76 4.91
N PRO A 281 23.51 5.36 6.08
CA PRO A 281 22.17 5.41 6.65
C PRO A 281 21.57 6.81 6.77
N VAL A 282 20.72 7.17 5.81
CA VAL A 282 19.53 7.99 6.06
C VAL A 282 18.48 7.31 5.20
N LEU A 283 17.60 6.48 5.78
CA LEU A 283 16.33 5.96 5.22
C LEU A 283 15.89 4.70 5.99
N PHE A 284 15.40 4.91 7.20
CA PHE A 284 14.31 4.09 7.76
C PHE A 284 13.24 5.12 8.14
N ASN A 285 12.24 5.30 7.26
CA ASN A 285 10.95 6.00 7.44
C ASN A 285 10.46 6.75 6.17
N PHE A 286 10.41 6.09 5.02
CA PHE A 286 9.62 6.59 3.89
C PHE A 286 8.99 5.43 3.14
N PHE A 287 8.01 4.79 3.78
CA PHE A 287 7.02 4.00 3.07
C PHE A 287 5.70 4.77 3.07
N SER A 288 4.99 4.68 1.93
CA SER A 288 3.62 5.15 1.66
C SER A 288 3.42 6.68 1.55
N LEU A 289 3.15 7.22 0.34
CA LEU A 289 1.81 7.73 -0.07
C LEU A 289 1.80 8.66 -1.34
N PRO A 290 0.69 8.68 -2.11
CA PRO A 290 0.51 9.31 -3.43
C PRO A 290 0.29 10.85 -3.46
N LEU A 291 0.66 11.59 -2.42
CA LEU A 291 0.26 13.01 -2.25
C LEU A 291 1.41 14.02 -2.21
N THR A 292 2.65 13.55 -2.33
CA THR A 292 3.86 14.40 -2.42
C THR A 292 3.94 15.21 -3.71
N VAL A 293 3.34 14.79 -4.82
CA VAL A 293 3.41 15.52 -6.11
C VAL A 293 2.70 16.89 -6.03
N ILE A 294 1.56 16.97 -5.32
CA ILE A 294 0.83 18.24 -5.11
C ILE A 294 1.55 19.10 -4.05
N MET A 295 2.09 18.47 -2.99
CA MET A 295 2.82 19.17 -1.93
C MET A 295 4.18 19.70 -2.40
N SER A 296 4.95 18.96 -3.20
CA SER A 296 6.28 19.34 -3.69
C SER A 296 6.20 20.52 -4.65
N ALA A 297 5.21 20.53 -5.55
CA ALA A 297 4.93 21.67 -6.43
C ALA A 297 4.57 22.95 -5.64
N LEU A 298 3.82 22.82 -4.54
CA LEU A 298 3.42 23.95 -3.70
C LEU A 298 4.53 24.43 -2.74
N LEU A 299 5.36 23.50 -2.24
CA LEU A 299 6.51 23.76 -1.37
C LEU A 299 7.67 24.41 -2.12
N GLN A 300 7.98 23.95 -3.35
CA GLN A 300 8.98 24.58 -4.22
C GLN A 300 8.60 26.03 -4.57
N PHE A 301 7.30 26.31 -4.78
CA PHE A 301 6.82 27.69 -5.00
C PHE A 301 6.97 28.60 -3.78
N ALA A 302 6.80 28.08 -2.56
CA ALA A 302 6.98 28.85 -1.32
C ALA A 302 8.46 29.09 -0.97
N TYR A 303 9.34 28.13 -1.29
CA TYR A 303 10.77 28.20 -0.97
C TYR A 303 11.55 29.23 -1.81
N ILE A 304 11.13 29.47 -3.06
CA ILE A 304 11.80 30.41 -3.99
C ILE A 304 11.63 31.90 -3.57
N SER A 305 10.76 32.22 -2.60
CA SER A 305 10.30 33.60 -2.37
C SER A 305 10.79 34.30 -1.08
N ARG A 306 11.90 33.89 -0.45
CA ARG A 306 12.50 34.67 0.67
C ARG A 306 13.34 35.85 0.14
N PRO A 307 13.06 37.12 0.51
CA PRO A 307 14.05 38.16 0.37
C PRO A 307 15.15 37.95 1.42
N ARG A 308 16.40 37.76 0.97
CA ARG A 308 17.58 37.80 1.85
C ARG A 308 17.77 39.23 2.33
N SER A 309 17.61 39.49 3.63
CA SER A 309 18.03 40.75 4.25
C SER A 309 19.16 40.54 5.25
N ASN A 310 20.21 41.32 5.04
CA ASN A 310 21.27 41.79 5.94
C ASN A 310 22.38 40.83 6.39
N THR A 311 23.51 40.98 5.71
CA THR A 311 24.82 41.15 6.36
C THR A 311 25.35 42.55 6.02
N TYR A 312 25.64 43.35 7.05
CA TYR A 312 26.53 44.52 6.97
C TYR A 312 27.87 44.11 7.61
N PRO A 313 29.02 44.62 7.14
CA PRO A 313 29.48 45.93 7.62
C PRO A 313 30.03 46.89 6.55
N GLN A 314 30.21 48.12 7.03
CA GLN A 314 30.63 49.40 6.42
C GLN A 314 31.77 49.30 5.38
N THR A 315 31.80 50.07 4.30
CA THR A 315 32.23 51.49 4.28
C THR A 315 32.09 52.12 2.87
N HIS A 316 32.13 53.46 2.86
CA HIS A 316 32.29 54.40 1.73
C HIS A 316 31.05 54.94 0.99
N ARG A 317 30.82 56.23 1.27
CA ARG A 317 29.91 57.19 0.64
C ARG A 317 30.30 57.43 -0.83
N HIS A 318 29.30 57.45 -1.72
CA HIS A 318 29.07 58.61 -2.60
C HIS A 318 27.62 58.65 -3.09
N ARG A 319 26.99 59.83 -2.91
CA ARG A 319 25.65 60.22 -3.39
C ARG A 319 25.60 60.23 -4.92
N ARG A 320 24.48 59.75 -5.50
CA ARG A 320 23.56 60.59 -6.29
C ARG A 320 22.21 59.90 -6.52
N SER A 321 21.19 60.74 -6.47
CA SER A 321 19.76 60.46 -6.53
C SER A 321 19.26 60.15 -7.93
N THR A 322 18.37 59.18 -8.05
CA THR A 322 17.11 59.29 -8.80
C THR A 322 16.07 58.36 -8.17
N THR A 323 14.87 58.89 -7.95
CA THR A 323 13.73 58.23 -7.31
C THR A 323 13.13 57.12 -8.18
N PRO A 324 12.59 56.03 -7.59
CA PRO A 324 11.98 54.92 -8.31
C PRO A 324 10.51 55.20 -8.63
N LYS A 325 10.09 54.93 -9.87
CA LYS A 325 8.68 54.73 -10.23
C LYS A 325 8.40 53.24 -10.35
N ASP A 326 7.44 52.80 -9.55
CA ASP A 326 6.47 51.73 -9.78
C ASP A 326 6.98 50.34 -10.18
N CYS A 327 7.16 49.49 -9.16
CA CYS A 327 7.03 48.03 -9.29
C CYS A 327 6.27 47.48 -8.06
N SER A 328 4.96 47.71 -8.02
CA SER A 328 4.03 47.19 -6.99
C SER A 328 2.99 46.24 -7.59
N HIS A 329 3.39 45.26 -8.41
CA HIS A 329 2.47 44.19 -8.86
C HIS A 329 3.20 42.85 -9.10
N TYR A 330 3.61 42.18 -8.03
CA TYR A 330 3.80 40.71 -8.05
C TYR A 330 3.02 40.11 -6.88
N SER A 331 1.72 39.92 -7.08
CA SER A 331 0.86 39.20 -6.11
C SER A 331 1.06 37.70 -6.26
N TYR A 332 1.51 37.04 -5.19
CA TYR A 332 1.65 35.59 -5.03
C TYR A 332 0.44 34.77 -5.54
N PRO A 333 0.63 33.57 -6.15
CA PRO A 333 -0.48 32.69 -6.53
C PRO A 333 -1.28 32.14 -5.34
N ALA A 334 -0.62 31.88 -4.21
CA ALA A 334 -1.24 31.29 -3.02
C ALA A 334 -2.31 32.18 -2.35
N GLY A 335 -2.23 33.50 -2.56
CA GLY A 335 -3.24 34.46 -2.06
C GLY A 335 -4.49 34.58 -2.93
N ARG A 336 -4.55 33.88 -4.08
CA ARG A 336 -5.68 33.90 -5.01
C ARG A 336 -6.59 32.68 -4.92
N MET A 337 -6.17 31.62 -4.21
CA MET A 337 -7.00 30.43 -4.03
C MET A 337 -8.02 30.64 -2.91
N PRO A 338 -9.31 30.30 -3.14
CA PRO A 338 -10.33 30.30 -2.10
C PRO A 338 -9.92 29.44 -0.88
N ARG A 339 -10.43 29.81 0.29
CA ARG A 339 -10.03 29.22 1.58
C ARG A 339 -10.45 27.74 1.68
N ASP A 340 -11.62 27.41 1.16
CA ASP A 340 -12.17 26.06 0.98
C ASP A 340 -11.26 25.15 0.13
N VAL A 341 -10.64 25.67 -0.93
CA VAL A 341 -9.69 24.89 -1.75
C VAL A 341 -8.43 24.55 -0.96
N TRP A 342 -7.94 25.49 -0.13
CA TRP A 342 -6.81 25.22 0.75
C TRP A 342 -7.13 24.18 1.82
N GLU A 343 -8.35 24.20 2.34
CA GLU A 343 -8.82 23.21 3.32
C GLU A 343 -8.81 21.80 2.72
N GLU A 344 -9.37 21.62 1.52
CA GLU A 344 -9.39 20.33 0.83
C GLU A 344 -7.98 19.82 0.50
N ILE A 345 -7.11 20.70 0.02
CA ILE A 345 -5.70 20.36 -0.27
C ILE A 345 -5.01 19.88 1.01
N PHE A 346 -5.16 20.61 2.12
CA PHE A 346 -4.52 20.25 3.39
C PHE A 346 -5.13 18.99 4.01
N PHE A 347 -6.44 18.79 3.87
CA PHE A 347 -7.12 17.60 4.34
C PHE A 347 -6.60 16.35 3.62
N HIS A 348 -6.42 16.42 2.30
CA HIS A 348 -5.82 15.32 1.55
C HIS A 348 -4.34 15.08 1.89
N CYS A 349 -3.64 16.03 2.52
CA CYS A 349 -2.27 15.81 2.97
C CYS A 349 -2.18 14.98 4.27
N LEU A 350 -3.29 14.78 4.98
CA LEU A 350 -3.32 13.98 6.20
C LEU A 350 -2.98 12.51 5.88
N PRO A 351 -2.28 11.81 6.79
CA PRO A 351 -2.03 10.38 6.62
C PRO A 351 -3.37 9.61 6.52
N PRO A 352 -3.41 8.50 5.76
CA PRO A 352 -4.60 7.66 5.66
C PRO A 352 -4.99 7.14 7.04
N HIS A 353 -6.29 6.98 7.24
CA HIS A 353 -6.87 6.48 8.48
C HIS A 353 -6.41 5.03 8.75
N PRO A 354 -6.02 4.69 9.99
CA PRO A 354 -5.50 3.36 10.32
C PRO A 354 -6.62 2.29 10.44
N ASP A 355 -7.16 1.86 9.31
CA ASP A 355 -8.14 0.76 9.21
C ASP A 355 -7.52 -0.65 9.41
N THR A 356 -6.20 -0.76 9.66
CA THR A 356 -5.50 -2.04 9.87
C THR A 356 -4.77 -2.13 11.21
N PRO A 357 -4.85 -3.26 11.96
CA PRO A 357 -4.23 -3.41 13.29
C PRO A 357 -2.68 -3.40 13.32
N SER A 358 -2.02 -3.39 12.16
CA SER A 358 -0.58 -3.69 12.07
C SER A 358 0.25 -2.71 11.21
N SER A 359 -0.31 -1.65 10.65
CA SER A 359 0.48 -0.66 9.89
C SER A 359 0.26 0.78 10.36
N ASN A 360 1.36 1.40 10.81
CA ASN A 360 1.53 2.80 11.22
C ASN A 360 1.03 3.23 12.61
N ARG A 361 1.60 2.58 13.63
CA ARG A 361 1.71 3.08 15.01
C ARG A 361 2.71 4.23 15.11
N GLN A 362 2.45 5.38 14.48
CA GLN A 362 3.36 6.52 14.52
C GLN A 362 2.68 7.73 15.15
N SER A 363 3.33 8.31 16.17
CA SER A 363 3.03 9.64 16.68
C SER A 363 3.11 10.66 15.55
N PRO A 364 2.33 11.76 15.60
CA PRO A 364 2.58 12.96 14.82
C PRO A 364 4.06 13.33 14.92
N VAL A 365 4.75 13.36 13.78
CA VAL A 365 6.15 13.77 13.68
C VAL A 365 6.22 15.09 12.91
N PRO A 366 7.26 15.90 13.10
CA PRO A 366 7.41 17.18 12.39
C PRO A 366 7.30 17.09 10.86
N SER A 367 7.61 15.92 10.29
CA SER A 367 7.56 15.62 8.86
C SER A 367 6.19 15.16 8.34
N THR A 368 5.18 14.95 9.19
CA THR A 368 3.84 14.52 8.78
C THR A 368 2.80 15.65 8.92
N ALA A 369 1.79 15.65 8.05
CA ALA A 369 0.66 16.57 8.18
C ALA A 369 -0.19 16.20 9.42
N PRO A 370 -0.83 17.19 10.08
CA PRO A 370 -0.85 18.62 9.76
C PRO A 370 0.40 19.40 10.20
N ILE A 371 1.33 18.81 10.96
CA ILE A 371 2.49 19.54 11.53
C ILE A 371 3.41 20.10 10.44
N VAL A 372 3.73 19.31 9.42
CA VAL A 372 4.59 19.74 8.30
C VAL A 372 4.03 20.97 7.57
N LEU A 373 2.69 21.09 7.50
CA LEU A 373 1.99 22.22 6.87
C LEU A 373 2.27 23.55 7.62
N LEU A 374 2.51 23.48 8.94
CA LEU A 374 2.86 24.65 9.75
C LEU A 374 4.29 25.15 9.50
N GLN A 375 5.15 24.31 8.93
CA GLN A 375 6.58 24.59 8.75
C GLN A 375 6.89 25.23 7.40
N VAL A 376 5.97 25.17 6.44
CA VAL A 376 6.14 25.65 5.06
C VAL A 376 6.36 27.17 4.98
N CYS A 377 5.36 27.95 5.36
CA CYS A 377 5.45 29.41 5.36
C CYS A 377 4.43 30.04 6.33
N LYS A 378 4.56 31.35 6.60
CA LYS A 378 3.65 32.08 7.51
C LYS A 378 2.19 32.04 7.04
N ALA A 379 1.94 32.09 5.72
CA ALA A 379 0.58 32.05 5.18
C ALA A 379 -0.07 30.68 5.38
N TRP A 380 0.65 29.61 5.05
CA TRP A 380 0.19 28.23 5.23
C TRP A 380 -0.05 27.88 6.69
N ARG A 381 0.85 28.31 7.57
CA ARG A 381 0.63 28.19 9.02
C ARG A 381 -0.66 28.87 9.43
N LYS A 382 -0.92 30.11 8.99
CA LYS A 382 -2.17 30.82 9.32
C LYS A 382 -3.40 30.07 8.80
N VAL A 383 -3.31 29.49 7.61
CA VAL A 383 -4.39 28.74 6.96
C VAL A 383 -4.65 27.41 7.68
N ALA A 384 -3.63 26.56 7.87
CA ALA A 384 -3.72 25.28 8.55
C ALA A 384 -4.18 25.39 10.01
N LEU A 385 -3.69 26.40 10.75
CA LEU A 385 -4.16 26.67 12.12
C LEU A 385 -5.61 27.14 12.18
N SER A 386 -6.20 27.54 11.05
CA SER A 386 -7.57 28.06 10.97
C SER A 386 -8.61 27.03 10.54
N PHE A 387 -8.19 25.80 10.20
CA PHE A 387 -9.07 24.71 9.77
C PHE A 387 -9.17 23.62 10.82
N PRO A 388 -10.29 23.55 11.55
CA PRO A 388 -10.47 22.56 12.61
C PRO A 388 -10.41 21.11 12.11
N ASN A 389 -10.87 20.84 10.88
CA ASN A 389 -10.88 19.51 10.26
C ASN A 389 -9.49 18.85 10.17
N LEU A 390 -8.41 19.65 10.17
CA LEU A 390 -7.04 19.11 10.11
C LEU A 390 -6.56 18.51 11.44
N TRP A 391 -7.28 18.78 12.53
CA TRP A 391 -6.87 18.47 13.90
C TRP A 391 -7.80 17.43 14.56
N THR A 392 -8.66 16.76 13.79
CA THR A 392 -9.67 15.82 14.33
C THR A 392 -9.09 14.47 14.73
N SER A 393 -7.98 14.05 14.13
CA SER A 393 -7.29 12.80 14.45
C SER A 393 -6.04 13.06 15.27
N LEU A 394 -5.90 12.38 16.41
CA LEU A 394 -4.78 12.50 17.33
C LEU A 394 -4.22 11.12 17.67
N SER A 395 -2.95 10.89 17.34
CA SER A 395 -2.19 9.72 17.79
C SER A 395 -1.19 10.16 18.86
N VAL A 396 -1.15 9.45 19.99
CA VAL A 396 -0.23 9.69 21.10
C VAL A 396 0.52 8.41 21.40
N VAL A 397 1.84 8.46 21.31
CA VAL A 397 2.72 7.35 21.70
C VAL A 397 3.37 7.70 23.03
N VAL A 398 3.22 6.83 24.02
CA VAL A 398 3.85 6.96 25.34
C VAL A 398 5.05 6.02 25.40
N ARG A 399 6.24 6.59 25.59
CA ARG A 399 7.50 5.87 25.74
C ARG A 399 8.46 6.64 26.62
N ASP A 400 9.33 5.92 27.33
CA ASP A 400 10.38 6.49 28.18
C ASP A 400 9.87 7.54 29.18
N GLY A 401 8.66 7.34 29.73
CA GLY A 401 8.00 8.25 30.66
C GLY A 401 7.55 9.57 30.04
N GLN A 402 7.31 9.62 28.74
CA GLN A 402 6.91 10.82 28.01
C GLN A 402 5.86 10.54 26.93
N ALA A 403 4.99 11.53 26.69
CA ALA A 403 4.00 11.51 25.61
C ALA A 403 4.56 12.15 24.35
N PHE A 404 4.28 11.54 23.20
CA PHE A 404 4.62 12.05 21.87
C PHE A 404 3.34 12.11 21.03
N PRO A 405 2.88 13.33 20.64
CA PRO A 405 3.41 14.63 21.05
C PRO A 405 3.24 14.90 22.55
N PRO A 406 3.98 15.85 23.13
CA PRO A 406 3.80 16.29 24.51
C PRO A 406 2.35 16.68 24.83
N LEU A 407 1.92 16.50 26.08
CA LEU A 407 0.53 16.69 26.50
C LEU A 407 -0.04 18.09 26.28
N ASP A 408 0.79 19.13 26.41
CA ASP A 408 0.42 20.51 26.10
C ASP A 408 0.12 20.69 24.61
N VAL A 409 0.94 20.08 23.74
CA VAL A 409 0.71 20.04 22.29
C VAL A 409 -0.53 19.24 21.94
N ALA A 410 -0.76 18.09 22.58
CA ALA A 410 -1.98 17.30 22.42
C ALA A 410 -3.24 18.10 22.84
N SER A 411 -3.17 18.83 23.96
CA SER A 411 -4.26 19.71 24.42
C SER A 411 -4.55 20.85 23.44
N ASP A 412 -3.51 21.48 22.88
CA ASP A 412 -3.65 22.50 21.84
C ASP A 412 -4.23 21.91 20.54
N TRP A 413 -3.88 20.67 20.20
CA TRP A 413 -4.44 19.94 19.06
C TRP A 413 -5.96 19.79 19.18
N LEU A 414 -6.43 19.31 20.33
CA LEU A 414 -7.85 19.12 20.62
C LEU A 414 -8.63 20.43 20.72
N ARG A 415 -7.97 21.53 21.13
CA ARG A 415 -8.58 22.86 21.09
C ARG A 415 -8.75 23.36 19.65
N ARG A 416 -7.80 23.04 18.76
CA ARG A 416 -7.82 23.49 17.35
C ARG A 416 -8.89 22.80 16.53
N SER A 417 -9.25 21.57 16.87
CA SER A 417 -10.33 20.83 16.20
C SER A 417 -11.73 21.38 16.46
N GLY A 418 -11.87 22.42 17.29
CA GLY A 418 -13.15 23.10 17.49
C GLY A 418 -14.17 22.19 18.16
N GLU A 419 -15.34 22.01 17.55
CA GLU A 419 -16.42 21.13 18.03
C GLU A 419 -16.60 19.88 17.17
N LEU A 420 -15.64 19.59 16.28
CA LEU A 420 -15.75 18.48 15.35
C LEU A 420 -15.58 17.13 16.07
N PRO A 421 -16.15 16.04 15.50
CA PRO A 421 -15.87 14.68 15.95
C PRO A 421 -14.38 14.35 15.90
N LEU A 422 -13.94 13.53 16.84
CA LEU A 422 -12.53 13.27 17.10
C LEU A 422 -12.17 11.80 17.00
N GLU A 423 -10.90 11.53 16.72
CA GLU A 423 -10.32 10.20 16.69
C GLU A 423 -9.06 10.16 17.56
N LEU A 424 -8.96 9.15 18.43
CA LEU A 424 -7.82 8.95 19.32
C LEU A 424 -7.16 7.61 19.04
N VAL A 425 -5.83 7.64 18.90
CA VAL A 425 -4.98 6.46 19.02
C VAL A 425 -4.00 6.70 20.16
N LEU A 426 -4.04 5.88 21.21
CA LEU A 426 -3.05 5.89 22.29
C LEU A 426 -2.26 4.58 22.24
N CYS A 427 -0.93 4.67 22.18
CA CYS A 427 -0.05 3.50 22.21
C CYS A 427 1.02 3.64 23.30
N GLN A 428 1.02 2.74 24.27
CA GLN A 428 2.02 2.63 25.31
C GLN A 428 3.07 1.59 24.94
N THR A 429 4.35 1.94 24.90
CA THR A 429 5.40 1.02 24.39
C THR A 429 5.79 -0.07 25.38
N ASN A 430 5.62 0.16 26.69
CA ASN A 430 5.88 -0.81 27.75
C ASN A 430 5.17 -0.45 29.06
N GLU A 431 5.17 -1.39 29.99
CA GLU A 431 4.50 -1.35 31.31
C GLU A 431 5.26 -0.61 32.42
N SER A 432 6.27 0.21 32.10
CA SER A 432 6.98 0.97 33.13
C SER A 432 6.04 1.96 33.84
N GLU A 433 6.23 2.13 35.15
CA GLU A 433 5.45 3.05 36.00
C GLU A 433 5.42 4.48 35.42
N GLY A 434 6.57 4.97 34.91
CA GLY A 434 6.61 6.29 34.26
C GLY A 434 5.79 6.39 32.98
N ASN A 435 5.71 5.32 32.17
CA ASN A 435 4.81 5.30 31.01
C ASN A 435 3.35 5.23 31.42
N GLN A 436 3.05 4.53 32.51
CA GLN A 436 1.71 4.37 33.04
C GLN A 436 1.16 5.72 33.55
N GLU A 437 1.93 6.44 34.35
CA GLU A 437 1.57 7.79 34.83
C GLU A 437 1.23 8.74 33.66
N VAL A 438 2.05 8.74 32.61
CA VAL A 438 1.82 9.60 31.43
C VAL A 438 0.61 9.13 30.61
N ALA A 439 0.41 7.83 30.47
CA ALA A 439 -0.77 7.29 29.79
C ALA A 439 -2.06 7.70 30.53
N ASP A 440 -2.05 7.69 31.87
CA ASP A 440 -3.17 8.15 32.68
C ASP A 440 -3.45 9.66 32.48
N GLU A 441 -2.41 10.49 32.32
CA GLU A 441 -2.59 11.90 31.97
C GLU A 441 -3.20 12.09 30.56
N VAL A 442 -2.82 11.27 29.59
CA VAL A 442 -3.44 11.29 28.24
C VAL A 442 -4.90 10.81 28.31
N LEU A 443 -5.21 9.81 29.12
CA LEU A 443 -6.57 9.34 29.34
C LEU A 443 -7.42 10.40 30.05
N ALA A 444 -6.86 11.15 31.00
CA ALA A 444 -7.56 12.30 31.61
C ALA A 444 -7.88 13.38 30.56
N LEU A 445 -7.02 13.59 29.57
CA LEU A 445 -7.29 14.45 28.41
C LEU A 445 -8.42 13.89 27.54
N TYR A 446 -8.42 12.58 27.28
CA TYR A 446 -9.51 11.88 26.58
C TYR A 446 -10.86 12.13 27.25
N MET A 447 -10.96 11.93 28.57
CA MET A 447 -12.21 12.11 29.32
C MET A 447 -12.78 13.53 29.21
N ARG A 448 -11.91 14.55 29.14
CA ARG A 448 -12.33 15.95 28.98
C ARG A 448 -13.07 16.21 27.66
N TYR A 449 -12.73 15.47 26.61
CA TYR A 449 -13.32 15.61 25.27
C TYR A 449 -14.27 14.47 24.90
N LEU A 450 -14.72 13.68 25.90
CA LEU A 450 -15.52 12.48 25.71
C LEU A 450 -16.70 12.64 24.73
N PRO A 451 -17.51 13.71 24.80
CA PRO A 451 -18.69 13.83 23.95
C PRO A 451 -18.40 13.93 22.45
N ARG A 452 -17.14 14.20 22.10
CA ARG A 452 -16.68 14.45 20.73
C ARG A 452 -15.98 13.24 20.10
N TRP A 453 -15.57 12.23 20.85
CA TRP A 453 -14.89 11.08 20.26
C TRP A 453 -15.85 10.24 19.42
N ARG A 454 -15.41 9.94 18.20
CA ARG A 454 -16.05 9.03 17.25
C ARG A 454 -15.31 7.70 17.20
N ASP A 455 -13.98 7.75 17.14
CA ASP A 455 -13.13 6.56 17.02
C ASP A 455 -12.06 6.57 18.10
N VAL A 456 -11.96 5.49 18.87
CA VAL A 456 -11.03 5.40 20.01
C VAL A 456 -10.29 4.08 19.97
N ARG A 457 -8.97 4.14 19.90
CA ARG A 457 -8.06 2.99 19.96
C ARG A 457 -7.05 3.19 21.08
N LEU A 458 -7.08 2.31 22.07
CA LEU A 458 -6.19 2.32 23.22
C LEU A 458 -5.37 1.03 23.21
N ASP A 459 -4.05 1.13 23.07
CA ASP A 459 -3.08 0.03 23.24
C ASP A 459 -2.24 0.37 24.48
N ILE A 460 -2.68 -0.09 25.64
CA ILE A 460 -2.15 0.31 26.95
C ILE A 460 -1.84 -0.91 27.81
N ALA A 461 -0.73 -0.87 28.55
CA ALA A 461 -0.23 -2.05 29.25
C ALA A 461 -1.12 -2.43 30.45
N ASN A 462 -1.44 -1.45 31.29
CA ASN A 462 -2.30 -1.60 32.46
C ASN A 462 -2.83 -0.22 32.88
N PRO A 463 -4.10 0.13 32.66
CA PRO A 463 -4.62 1.40 33.15
C PRO A 463 -4.79 1.35 34.69
N THR A 464 -3.86 1.93 35.46
CA THR A 464 -4.05 2.10 36.91
C THR A 464 -4.54 3.50 37.18
N TYR A 465 -5.84 3.72 37.05
CA TYR A 465 -6.43 5.02 37.30
C TYR A 465 -6.16 5.48 38.74
N GLY A 466 -5.24 6.43 38.89
CA GLY A 466 -4.94 7.10 40.15
C GLY A 466 -5.69 8.42 40.29
N ARG A 467 -6.76 8.43 41.10
CA ARG A 467 -7.34 9.62 41.79
C ARG A 467 -7.96 10.77 40.99
N SER A 468 -7.94 10.80 39.65
CA SER A 468 -8.27 12.01 38.88
C SER A 468 -9.59 11.99 38.11
N LEU A 469 -10.28 10.86 38.05
CA LEU A 469 -11.59 10.72 37.39
C LEU A 469 -12.59 10.22 38.43
N GLN A 470 -13.30 11.15 39.08
CA GLN A 470 -14.66 10.82 39.49
C GLN A 470 -15.52 11.05 38.25
N PRO A 471 -16.01 10.02 37.56
CA PRO A 471 -17.00 10.24 36.53
C PRO A 471 -18.19 10.92 37.20
N SER A 472 -18.32 12.23 36.99
CA SER A 472 -19.62 12.88 37.21
C SER A 472 -20.61 12.08 36.36
N SER A 473 -21.72 11.67 36.97
CA SER A 473 -22.76 10.74 36.48
C SER A 473 -23.50 11.17 35.20
N HIS A 474 -22.85 11.99 34.36
CA HIS A 474 -23.36 12.67 33.19
C HIS A 474 -22.39 12.62 31.99
N LEU A 475 -21.26 11.90 32.07
CA LEU A 475 -20.32 11.75 30.96
C LEU A 475 -20.90 10.78 29.92
N GLN A 476 -21.26 11.30 28.75
CA GLN A 476 -21.84 10.55 27.64
C GLN A 476 -20.90 10.57 26.43
N ALA A 477 -20.90 9.49 25.66
CA ALA A 477 -20.17 9.34 24.40
C ALA A 477 -21.13 9.28 23.19
N PRO A 478 -21.92 10.34 22.92
CA PRO A 478 -23.00 10.33 21.92
C PRO A 478 -22.55 10.15 20.47
N LEU A 479 -21.28 10.42 20.17
CA LEU A 479 -20.71 10.32 18.83
C LEU A 479 -19.86 9.08 18.61
N LEU A 480 -19.61 8.28 19.65
CA LEU A 480 -18.68 7.16 19.59
C LEU A 480 -19.26 6.05 18.70
N GLU A 481 -18.54 5.72 17.63
CA GLU A 481 -18.87 4.70 16.63
C GLU A 481 -17.98 3.47 16.76
N THR A 482 -16.69 3.67 17.08
CA THR A 482 -15.72 2.58 17.24
C THR A 482 -14.92 2.71 18.54
N PHE A 483 -14.76 1.59 19.24
CA PHE A 483 -13.93 1.49 20.44
C PHE A 483 -13.07 0.23 20.40
N HIS A 484 -11.76 0.40 20.55
CA HIS A 484 -10.78 -0.67 20.58
C HIS A 484 -9.85 -0.52 21.80
N LEU A 485 -9.69 -1.58 22.58
CA LEU A 485 -8.80 -1.63 23.74
C LEU A 485 -7.93 -2.90 23.69
N THR A 486 -6.62 -2.72 23.59
CA THR A 486 -5.64 -3.80 23.73
C THR A 486 -4.82 -3.59 25.01
N THR A 487 -4.68 -4.65 25.81
CA THR A 487 -3.86 -4.68 27.02
C THR A 487 -2.94 -5.90 27.09
N CYS A 488 -1.77 -5.76 27.73
CA CYS A 488 -0.74 -6.81 27.77
C CYS A 488 -0.89 -7.80 28.95
N TRP A 489 -1.60 -7.43 30.02
CA TRP A 489 -1.89 -8.31 31.15
C TRP A 489 -3.32 -8.88 31.08
N ARG A 490 -3.53 -10.07 31.65
CA ARG A 490 -4.90 -10.47 32.04
C ARG A 490 -5.36 -9.42 33.04
N LEU A 491 -6.43 -8.71 32.73
CA LEU A 491 -7.08 -7.86 33.72
C LEU A 491 -7.38 -8.77 34.92
N THR A 492 -6.85 -8.46 36.10
CA THR A 492 -7.16 -9.22 37.31
C THR A 492 -7.59 -8.25 38.39
N ARG A 493 -8.86 -8.38 38.80
CA ARG A 493 -9.46 -8.01 40.10
C ARG A 493 -9.31 -6.59 40.69
N ASN A 494 -8.64 -5.64 40.04
CA ASN A 494 -8.77 -4.23 40.42
C ASN A 494 -10.01 -3.63 39.74
N GLU A 495 -11.17 -4.00 40.29
CA GLU A 495 -12.51 -4.00 39.69
C GLU A 495 -13.17 -2.62 39.46
N GLU A 496 -12.77 -1.52 40.10
CA GLU A 496 -13.55 -0.26 40.00
C GLU A 496 -13.28 0.54 38.71
N ILE A 497 -12.10 0.36 38.14
CA ILE A 497 -11.51 1.33 37.22
C ILE A 497 -11.88 1.07 35.75
N MET A 498 -11.90 -0.20 35.35
CA MET A 498 -12.39 -0.61 34.03
C MET A 498 -13.92 -0.48 33.95
N GLN A 499 -14.61 -0.66 35.06
CA GLN A 499 -16.04 -0.39 35.14
C GLN A 499 -16.34 1.05 34.80
N ASP A 500 -15.55 2.03 35.26
CA ASP A 500 -15.77 3.42 34.88
C ASP A 500 -15.60 3.67 33.37
N LEU A 501 -14.56 3.12 32.74
CA LEU A 501 -14.36 3.22 31.29
C LEU A 501 -15.53 2.61 30.50
N LEU A 502 -16.00 1.44 30.93
CA LEU A 502 -17.03 0.68 30.24
C LEU A 502 -18.44 1.21 30.55
N THR A 503 -18.69 1.70 31.77
CA THR A 503 -19.97 2.33 32.15
C THR A 503 -20.24 3.59 31.34
N MET A 504 -19.20 4.33 30.94
CA MET A 504 -19.39 5.45 30.02
C MET A 504 -19.85 5.03 28.61
N LEU A 505 -19.56 3.79 28.20
CA LEU A 505 -20.01 3.25 26.92
C LEU A 505 -21.50 2.85 26.95
N GLU A 506 -22.11 2.74 28.13
CA GLU A 506 -23.54 2.44 28.30
C GLU A 506 -24.41 3.42 27.50
N VAL A 507 -23.99 4.69 27.45
CA VAL A 507 -24.69 5.78 26.74
C VAL A 507 -23.93 6.17 25.46
N ALA A 508 -23.58 5.19 24.64
CA ALA A 508 -22.98 5.37 23.32
C ALA A 508 -23.93 4.93 22.18
N PRO A 509 -24.97 5.71 21.82
CA PRO A 509 -26.04 5.32 20.88
C PRO A 509 -25.60 5.10 19.43
N ARG A 510 -24.33 5.33 19.10
CA ARG A 510 -23.77 5.13 17.75
C ARG A 510 -22.72 4.02 17.69
N LEU A 511 -22.38 3.42 18.83
CA LEU A 511 -21.34 2.41 18.93
C LEU A 511 -21.73 1.19 18.09
N SER A 512 -20.97 0.95 17.04
CA SER A 512 -21.22 -0.10 16.04
C SER A 512 -20.09 -1.13 16.03
N SER A 513 -18.88 -0.74 16.46
CA SER A 513 -17.70 -1.60 16.50
C SER A 513 -17.07 -1.58 17.88
N PHE A 514 -16.96 -2.75 18.50
CA PHE A 514 -16.36 -2.92 19.82
C PHE A 514 -15.29 -4.01 19.78
N SER A 515 -14.08 -3.70 20.25
CA SER A 515 -12.95 -4.63 20.25
C SER A 515 -12.16 -4.55 21.54
N VAL A 516 -11.94 -5.67 22.24
CA VAL A 516 -11.15 -5.71 23.47
C VAL A 516 -10.32 -7.00 23.57
N SER A 517 -9.01 -6.87 23.82
CA SER A 517 -8.09 -8.03 23.78
C SER A 517 -8.20 -8.99 24.97
N ARG A 518 -8.45 -8.52 26.19
CA ARG A 518 -8.44 -9.38 27.40
C ARG A 518 -9.41 -8.87 28.48
N LEU A 519 -10.71 -9.15 28.34
CA LEU A 519 -11.71 -8.88 29.38
C LEU A 519 -11.94 -10.12 30.26
N SER A 520 -11.16 -10.27 31.33
CA SER A 520 -11.31 -11.37 32.30
C SER A 520 -12.73 -11.51 32.87
N ASP A 521 -13.42 -10.39 33.02
CA ASP A 521 -14.69 -10.28 33.76
C ASP A 521 -15.91 -10.07 32.85
N LEU A 522 -15.81 -10.41 31.55
CA LEU A 522 -16.98 -10.63 30.69
C LEU A 522 -17.70 -11.93 31.08
N THR A 523 -17.97 -12.14 32.37
CA THR A 523 -18.96 -13.11 32.79
C THR A 523 -20.32 -12.51 32.46
N VAL A 524 -20.78 -12.77 31.25
CA VAL A 524 -22.18 -12.54 30.86
C VAL A 524 -23.04 -13.65 31.47
N SER A 525 -23.08 -13.70 32.80
CA SER A 525 -24.17 -14.32 33.54
C SER A 525 -25.29 -13.29 33.75
N GLU A 526 -26.41 -13.69 34.34
CA GLU A 526 -27.63 -12.88 34.55
C GLU A 526 -27.38 -11.49 35.21
N ASP A 527 -26.19 -11.28 35.78
CA ASP A 527 -25.64 -10.01 36.26
C ASP A 527 -24.43 -9.54 35.41
N THR A 528 -24.67 -9.09 34.17
CA THR A 528 -23.63 -8.47 33.33
C THR A 528 -23.04 -7.24 34.06
N THR A 529 -21.72 -7.21 34.29
CA THR A 529 -21.07 -6.02 34.86
C THR A 529 -20.76 -4.97 33.80
N VAL A 530 -20.58 -5.36 32.53
CA VAL A 530 -20.22 -4.46 31.42
C VAL A 530 -21.48 -3.93 30.72
N ALA A 531 -21.85 -2.69 31.03
CA ALA A 531 -23.00 -2.00 30.45
C ALA A 531 -22.61 -1.32 29.12
N ILE A 532 -22.76 -2.02 27.99
CA ILE A 532 -22.61 -1.43 26.65
C ILE A 532 -23.84 -1.72 25.77
N PRO A 533 -24.09 -0.92 24.71
CA PRO A 533 -25.25 -1.09 23.85
C PRO A 533 -25.05 -2.26 22.87
N TRP A 534 -25.09 -3.49 23.38
CA TRP A 534 -24.87 -4.73 22.61
C TRP A 534 -25.74 -4.85 21.35
N THR A 535 -27.00 -4.41 21.43
CA THR A 535 -28.00 -4.64 20.38
C THR A 535 -27.72 -3.95 19.04
N GLN A 536 -26.95 -2.85 19.05
CA GLN A 536 -26.62 -2.06 17.85
C GLN A 536 -25.22 -2.39 17.29
N LEU A 537 -24.47 -3.31 17.93
CA LEU A 537 -23.15 -3.71 17.45
C LEU A 537 -23.26 -4.46 16.12
N VAL A 538 -22.42 -4.04 15.18
CA VAL A 538 -22.23 -4.64 13.84
C VAL A 538 -20.91 -5.40 13.78
N ARG A 539 -19.89 -4.96 14.51
CA ARG A 539 -18.59 -5.63 14.62
C ARG A 539 -18.21 -5.86 16.08
N LEU A 540 -17.76 -7.07 16.38
CA LEU A 540 -17.36 -7.46 17.73
C LEU A 540 -16.05 -8.26 17.71
N ASP A 541 -15.05 -7.85 18.49
CA ASP A 541 -13.78 -8.55 18.60
C ASP A 541 -13.39 -8.71 20.07
N LEU A 542 -13.35 -9.95 20.55
CA LEU A 542 -13.10 -10.26 21.95
C LEU A 542 -11.95 -11.26 22.04
N GLY A 543 -10.79 -10.79 22.50
CA GLY A 543 -9.60 -11.62 22.64
C GLY A 543 -9.59 -12.51 23.89
N PHE A 544 -10.64 -12.47 24.71
CA PHE A 544 -10.86 -13.42 25.80
C PHE A 544 -12.36 -13.49 26.17
N ILE A 545 -12.90 -14.72 26.20
CA ILE A 545 -14.24 -15.03 26.65
C ILE A 545 -14.14 -16.22 27.61
N PRO A 546 -14.70 -16.14 28.83
CA PRO A 546 -14.42 -17.14 29.87
C PRO A 546 -15.05 -18.51 29.62
N SER A 547 -16.10 -18.61 28.80
CA SER A 547 -16.76 -19.88 28.49
C SER A 547 -17.56 -19.85 27.18
N VAL A 548 -17.92 -21.03 26.67
CA VAL A 548 -18.85 -21.16 25.53
C VAL A 548 -20.22 -20.56 25.85
N GLY A 549 -20.76 -20.82 27.04
CA GLY A 549 -22.03 -20.22 27.48
C GLY A 549 -22.01 -18.68 27.47
N ALA A 550 -20.91 -18.07 27.94
CA ALA A 550 -20.74 -16.62 27.87
C ALA A 550 -20.63 -16.12 26.42
N CYS A 551 -19.90 -16.84 25.57
CA CYS A 551 -19.79 -16.54 24.13
C CYS A 551 -21.17 -16.49 23.47
N LEU A 552 -21.98 -17.52 23.67
CA LEU A 552 -23.34 -17.63 23.13
C LEU A 552 -24.25 -16.52 23.69
N SER A 553 -24.17 -16.22 24.99
CA SER A 553 -24.93 -15.13 25.60
C SER A 553 -24.60 -13.76 24.97
N ILE A 554 -23.31 -13.48 24.75
CA ILE A 554 -22.83 -12.26 24.08
C ILE A 554 -23.39 -12.19 22.65
N MET A 555 -23.26 -13.28 21.88
CA MET A 555 -23.77 -13.35 20.52
C MET A 555 -25.27 -13.11 20.46
N ASN A 556 -26.05 -13.70 21.38
CA ASN A 556 -27.49 -13.52 21.47
C ASN A 556 -27.90 -12.06 21.75
N ASN A 557 -27.06 -11.30 22.46
CA ASN A 557 -27.28 -9.88 22.73
C ASN A 557 -26.94 -8.96 21.53
N CYS A 558 -26.34 -9.50 20.47
CA CYS A 558 -25.86 -8.75 19.29
C CYS A 558 -26.58 -9.21 18.00
N PRO A 559 -27.89 -8.95 17.82
CA PRO A 559 -28.65 -9.46 16.67
C PRO A 559 -28.25 -8.87 15.32
N ASN A 560 -27.61 -7.69 15.31
CA ASN A 560 -27.19 -6.97 14.10
C ASN A 560 -25.73 -7.24 13.70
N LEU A 561 -25.10 -8.25 14.32
CA LEU A 561 -23.69 -8.55 14.12
C LEU A 561 -23.44 -9.04 12.69
N GLU A 562 -22.56 -8.35 11.96
CA GLU A 562 -22.12 -8.70 10.60
C GLU A 562 -20.75 -9.40 10.61
N SER A 563 -19.89 -9.09 11.59
CA SER A 563 -18.56 -9.66 11.71
C SER A 563 -18.14 -9.83 13.18
N CYS A 564 -17.57 -10.98 13.54
CA CYS A 564 -16.91 -11.11 14.84
C CYS A 564 -15.65 -11.99 14.87
N ASN A 565 -14.75 -11.65 15.81
CA ASN A 565 -13.58 -12.45 16.20
C ASN A 565 -13.69 -12.75 17.69
N LEU A 566 -13.67 -14.04 18.06
CA LEU A 566 -13.92 -14.47 19.43
C LEU A 566 -12.87 -15.51 19.86
N ILE A 567 -12.14 -15.20 20.93
CA ILE A 567 -11.20 -16.12 21.57
C ILE A 567 -11.82 -16.65 22.87
N VAL A 568 -12.19 -17.92 22.86
CA VAL A 568 -12.97 -18.58 23.92
C VAL A 568 -12.06 -19.49 24.76
N ASP A 569 -12.04 -19.26 26.07
CA ASP A 569 -11.38 -20.12 27.07
C ASP A 569 -12.22 -21.42 27.26
N PRO A 570 -11.65 -22.49 27.84
CA PRO A 570 -12.13 -23.86 27.64
C PRO A 570 -13.28 -24.30 28.53
N GLU A 571 -13.91 -23.39 29.26
CA GLU A 571 -15.01 -23.78 30.13
C GLU A 571 -16.31 -23.83 29.30
N ALA A 572 -17.08 -24.91 29.40
CA ALA A 572 -18.36 -25.03 28.69
C ALA A 572 -19.39 -23.95 29.12
N GLY A 573 -19.42 -23.61 30.41
CA GLY A 573 -20.41 -22.68 30.97
C GLY A 573 -21.85 -23.19 30.85
N ARG A 574 -22.83 -22.30 31.01
CA ARG A 574 -24.27 -22.62 30.84
C ARG A 574 -24.68 -22.37 29.39
N LEU A 575 -25.12 -23.42 28.70
CA LEU A 575 -25.61 -23.31 27.32
C LEU A 575 -27.04 -22.76 27.27
N PRO A 576 -27.41 -22.01 26.21
CA PRO A 576 -28.77 -21.54 26.01
C PRO A 576 -29.74 -22.70 25.72
N ALA A 577 -31.01 -22.51 26.08
CA ALA A 577 -32.06 -23.51 25.83
C ALA A 577 -32.48 -23.55 24.35
N ASP A 578 -32.47 -22.40 23.68
CA ASP A 578 -32.84 -22.24 22.28
C ASP A 578 -31.61 -21.89 21.42
N PRO A 579 -31.54 -22.38 20.17
CA PRO A 579 -30.46 -22.00 19.25
C PRO A 579 -30.45 -20.50 18.96
N ILE A 580 -29.25 -19.92 18.93
CA ILE A 580 -29.02 -18.53 18.60
C ILE A 580 -28.96 -18.37 17.09
N VAL A 581 -29.70 -17.39 16.56
CA VAL A 581 -29.75 -17.09 15.13
C VAL A 581 -29.18 -15.70 14.90
N LEU A 582 -28.09 -15.61 14.14
CA LEU A 582 -27.53 -14.33 13.70
C LEU A 582 -27.70 -14.20 12.18
N PRO A 583 -28.78 -13.52 11.72
CA PRO A 583 -29.14 -13.49 10.30
C PRO A 583 -28.23 -12.60 9.45
N ALA A 584 -27.53 -11.63 10.08
CA ALA A 584 -26.64 -10.70 9.40
C ALA A 584 -25.17 -11.13 9.41
N LEU A 585 -24.80 -12.16 10.18
CA LEU A 585 -23.40 -12.53 10.38
C LEU A 585 -22.80 -13.10 9.09
N THR A 586 -21.88 -12.33 8.50
CA THR A 586 -21.19 -12.69 7.25
C THR A 586 -19.78 -13.21 7.47
N SER A 587 -19.13 -12.83 8.59
CA SER A 587 -17.76 -13.21 8.92
C SER A 587 -17.64 -13.64 10.38
N LEU A 588 -17.07 -14.83 10.60
CA LEU A 588 -16.86 -15.40 11.92
C LEU A 588 -15.44 -15.95 12.02
N GLU A 589 -14.67 -15.44 12.98
CA GLU A 589 -13.38 -15.98 13.39
C GLU A 589 -13.49 -16.51 14.83
N LEU A 590 -13.17 -17.79 15.03
CA LEU A 590 -13.26 -18.46 16.32
C LEU A 590 -11.93 -19.09 16.70
N HIS A 591 -11.44 -18.73 17.88
CA HIS A 591 -10.34 -19.43 18.56
C HIS A 591 -10.93 -20.15 19.76
N ILE A 592 -10.96 -21.47 19.75
CA ILE A 592 -11.66 -22.28 20.76
C ILE A 592 -10.94 -23.60 20.99
N ARG A 593 -11.17 -24.24 22.14
CA ARG A 593 -10.71 -25.62 22.34
C ARG A 593 -11.53 -26.61 21.55
N ALA A 594 -10.88 -27.65 21.03
CA ALA A 594 -11.53 -28.65 20.18
C ALA A 594 -12.73 -29.34 20.88
N GLY A 595 -12.58 -29.67 22.17
CA GLY A 595 -13.63 -30.32 22.97
C GLY A 595 -14.88 -29.46 23.19
N GLU A 596 -14.76 -28.14 23.05
CA GLU A 596 -15.85 -27.19 23.32
C GLU A 596 -16.51 -26.65 22.05
N LEU A 597 -15.92 -26.90 20.88
CA LEU A 597 -16.45 -26.42 19.60
C LEU A 597 -17.87 -26.93 19.34
N ALA A 598 -18.14 -28.21 19.61
CA ALA A 598 -19.47 -28.81 19.44
C ALA A 598 -20.54 -28.07 20.25
N SER A 599 -20.25 -27.82 21.53
CA SER A 599 -21.13 -27.09 22.46
C SER A 599 -21.54 -25.72 21.94
N LEU A 600 -20.63 -25.03 21.23
CA LEU A 600 -20.89 -23.71 20.64
C LEU A 600 -21.74 -23.83 19.38
N ILE A 601 -21.29 -24.63 18.41
CA ILE A 601 -21.90 -24.65 17.07
C ILE A 601 -23.27 -25.37 17.06
N ASP A 602 -23.51 -26.29 18.00
CA ASP A 602 -24.82 -26.95 18.16
C ASP A 602 -25.91 -25.99 18.60
N CYS A 603 -25.54 -24.90 19.26
CA CYS A 603 -26.45 -23.85 19.71
C CYS A 603 -26.57 -22.68 18.73
N ALA A 604 -26.05 -22.79 17.49
CA ALA A 604 -25.93 -21.64 16.59
C ALA A 604 -26.43 -21.88 15.16
N VAL A 605 -26.94 -20.82 14.54
CA VAL A 605 -27.42 -20.76 13.16
C VAL A 605 -26.99 -19.45 12.51
N PHE A 606 -26.24 -19.53 11.40
CA PHE A 606 -25.65 -18.36 10.72
C PHE A 606 -26.01 -18.29 9.23
N PRO A 607 -27.23 -17.86 8.86
CA PRO A 607 -27.72 -17.96 7.48
C PRO A 607 -26.94 -17.17 6.43
N ALA A 608 -26.36 -16.02 6.81
CA ALA A 608 -25.62 -15.15 5.90
C ALA A 608 -24.10 -15.39 5.90
N LEU A 609 -23.61 -16.43 6.60
CA LEU A 609 -22.19 -16.66 6.79
C LEU A 609 -21.48 -16.92 5.45
N LYS A 610 -20.40 -16.18 5.21
CA LYS A 610 -19.57 -16.26 4.01
C LYS A 610 -18.12 -16.58 4.32
N ASN A 611 -17.58 -15.98 5.37
CA ASN A 611 -16.20 -16.19 5.81
C ASN A 611 -16.22 -16.90 7.16
N PHE A 612 -15.59 -18.06 7.23
CA PHE A 612 -15.46 -18.81 8.46
C PHE A 612 -14.01 -19.21 8.70
N SER A 613 -13.43 -18.67 9.77
CA SER A 613 -12.07 -18.96 10.22
C SER A 613 -12.11 -19.64 11.60
N LEU A 614 -11.43 -20.77 11.72
CA LEU A 614 -11.43 -21.58 12.94
C LEU A 614 -10.00 -21.96 13.34
N TYR A 615 -9.65 -21.67 14.59
CA TYR A 615 -8.36 -21.94 15.21
C TYR A 615 -8.57 -22.80 16.46
N LEU A 616 -8.05 -24.03 16.49
CA LEU A 616 -8.13 -24.90 17.66
C LEU A 616 -6.89 -24.79 18.54
N GLN A 617 -7.06 -24.41 19.81
CA GLN A 617 -5.95 -24.02 20.71
C GLN A 617 -5.16 -25.19 21.31
N ASP A 618 -5.73 -26.39 21.33
CA ASP A 618 -5.29 -27.57 22.08
C ASP A 618 -5.04 -28.78 21.17
N ALA A 619 -4.66 -28.53 19.92
CA ALA A 619 -4.49 -29.55 18.88
C ALA A 619 -3.39 -30.59 19.18
N TYR A 620 -2.52 -30.34 20.16
CA TYR A 620 -1.50 -31.29 20.64
C TYR A 620 -2.04 -32.31 21.65
N ASP A 621 -3.27 -32.13 22.13
CA ASP A 621 -3.93 -33.13 22.96
C ASP A 621 -4.46 -34.26 22.06
N ASN A 622 -3.91 -35.47 22.21
CA ASN A 622 -4.31 -36.66 21.45
C ASN A 622 -5.80 -37.05 21.64
N HIS A 623 -6.51 -36.39 22.55
CA HIS A 623 -7.94 -36.59 22.80
C HIS A 623 -8.86 -35.57 22.11
N ALA A 624 -8.31 -34.49 21.54
CA ALA A 624 -9.07 -33.47 20.82
C ALA A 624 -9.52 -34.00 19.45
N GLN A 625 -10.82 -34.28 19.30
CA GLN A 625 -11.41 -34.79 18.05
C GLN A 625 -12.23 -33.70 17.35
N TRP A 626 -12.07 -33.61 16.04
CA TRP A 626 -12.91 -32.77 15.17
C TRP A 626 -14.39 -33.18 15.30
N PRO A 627 -15.31 -32.26 15.68
CA PRO A 627 -16.72 -32.58 15.91
C PRO A 627 -17.50 -32.63 14.58
N GLN A 628 -17.23 -33.67 13.79
CA GLN A 628 -17.76 -33.81 12.42
C GLN A 628 -19.29 -33.66 12.35
N ALA A 629 -20.03 -34.38 13.21
CA ALA A 629 -21.50 -34.34 13.18
C ALA A 629 -22.05 -32.94 13.46
N SER A 630 -21.60 -32.31 14.55
CA SER A 630 -22.01 -30.94 14.93
C SER A 630 -21.66 -29.91 13.86
N PHE A 631 -20.50 -30.05 13.19
CA PHE A 631 -20.11 -29.16 12.10
C PHE A 631 -20.99 -29.32 10.86
N MET A 632 -21.29 -30.56 10.45
CA MET A 632 -22.20 -30.83 9.33
C MET A 632 -23.62 -30.37 9.64
N ASP A 633 -24.07 -30.53 10.89
CA ASP A 633 -25.36 -30.04 11.33
C ASP A 633 -25.41 -28.50 11.36
N LEU A 634 -24.33 -27.81 11.74
CA LEU A 634 -24.24 -26.35 11.64
C LEU A 634 -24.46 -25.89 10.20
N LEU A 635 -23.78 -26.50 9.23
CA LEU A 635 -23.93 -26.15 7.81
C LEU A 635 -25.37 -26.41 7.33
N SER A 636 -25.93 -27.57 7.69
CA SER A 636 -27.30 -27.97 7.32
C SER A 636 -28.37 -27.06 7.93
N ARG A 637 -28.21 -26.67 9.20
CA ARG A 637 -29.10 -25.74 9.91
C ARG A 637 -28.98 -24.32 9.37
N SER A 638 -27.75 -23.87 9.11
CA SER A 638 -27.49 -22.50 8.67
C SER A 638 -27.86 -22.28 7.20
N LYS A 639 -27.68 -23.28 6.33
CA LYS A 639 -27.89 -23.17 4.87
C LYS A 639 -27.16 -21.97 4.27
N CYS A 640 -25.99 -21.66 4.83
CA CYS A 640 -25.16 -20.55 4.40
C CYS A 640 -24.46 -20.87 3.07
N SER A 641 -23.79 -19.87 2.49
CA SER A 641 -22.99 -20.03 1.27
C SER A 641 -21.59 -19.48 1.52
N LEU A 642 -20.70 -20.36 1.99
CA LEU A 642 -19.34 -20.01 2.33
C LEU A 642 -18.54 -19.68 1.07
N THR A 643 -17.88 -18.52 1.10
CA THR A 643 -16.93 -18.06 0.07
C THR A 643 -15.48 -18.22 0.52
N ARG A 644 -15.23 -18.22 1.83
CA ARG A 644 -13.92 -18.40 2.45
C ARG A 644 -14.01 -19.35 3.64
N LEU A 645 -13.16 -20.37 3.65
CA LEU A 645 -13.01 -21.29 4.78
C LEU A 645 -11.54 -21.36 5.16
N GLU A 646 -11.27 -21.15 6.44
CA GLU A 646 -9.93 -21.14 7.01
C GLU A 646 -9.88 -22.04 8.25
N LEU A 647 -9.02 -23.06 8.23
CA LEU A 647 -8.90 -24.06 9.27
C LEU A 647 -7.45 -24.14 9.76
N HIS A 648 -7.25 -23.89 11.05
CA HIS A 648 -5.95 -23.96 11.72
C HIS A 648 -5.99 -25.02 12.83
N ASP A 649 -5.04 -25.94 12.77
CA ASP A 649 -4.80 -26.94 13.83
C ASP A 649 -6.03 -27.81 14.18
N THR A 650 -6.92 -28.03 13.21
CA THR A 650 -8.27 -28.55 13.51
C THR A 650 -8.36 -30.04 13.83
N GLY A 651 -7.34 -30.83 13.48
CA GLY A 651 -7.42 -32.29 13.64
C GLY A 651 -8.47 -32.99 12.79
N VAL A 652 -9.06 -32.31 11.80
CA VAL A 652 -9.99 -32.96 10.88
C VAL A 652 -9.29 -34.05 10.07
N GLN A 653 -9.90 -35.23 9.97
CA GLN A 653 -9.35 -36.28 9.11
C GLN A 653 -9.70 -36.02 7.65
N ALA A 654 -8.87 -36.49 6.72
CA ALA A 654 -9.10 -36.27 5.29
C ALA A 654 -10.46 -36.79 4.79
N THR A 655 -10.95 -37.91 5.32
CA THR A 655 -12.26 -38.48 4.99
C THR A 655 -13.41 -37.58 5.44
N GLN A 656 -13.33 -37.08 6.66
CA GLN A 656 -14.28 -36.12 7.25
C GLN A 656 -14.27 -34.80 6.47
N PHE A 657 -13.07 -34.31 6.11
CA PHE A 657 -12.93 -33.08 5.36
C PHE A 657 -13.49 -33.19 3.93
N ILE A 658 -13.28 -34.32 3.24
CA ILE A 658 -13.90 -34.60 1.94
C ILE A 658 -15.43 -34.54 2.04
N GLU A 659 -16.01 -35.13 3.09
CA GLU A 659 -17.45 -35.07 3.35
C GLU A 659 -17.92 -33.62 3.56
N CYS A 660 -17.18 -32.80 4.33
CA CYS A 660 -17.46 -31.38 4.50
C CYS A 660 -17.46 -30.62 3.16
N LEU A 661 -16.47 -30.89 2.30
CA LEU A 661 -16.34 -30.24 0.98
C LEU A 661 -17.43 -30.64 -0.02
N GLN A 662 -18.17 -31.73 0.24
CA GLN A 662 -19.32 -32.16 -0.56
C GLN A 662 -20.63 -31.48 -0.16
N HIS A 663 -20.65 -30.76 0.97
CA HIS A 663 -21.84 -30.08 1.45
C HIS A 663 -22.21 -28.87 0.58
N GLU A 664 -23.51 -28.63 0.37
CA GLU A 664 -24.01 -27.55 -0.51
C GLU A 664 -23.54 -26.15 -0.09
N SER A 665 -23.46 -25.90 1.22
CA SER A 665 -22.99 -24.63 1.80
C SER A 665 -21.52 -24.30 1.50
N VAL A 666 -20.74 -25.29 1.09
CA VAL A 666 -19.27 -25.21 0.91
C VAL A 666 -18.91 -25.17 -0.58
N PHE A 667 -19.87 -25.43 -1.47
CA PHE A 667 -19.68 -25.46 -2.93
C PHE A 667 -19.16 -24.12 -3.51
N GLY A 668 -19.53 -23.01 -2.88
CA GLY A 668 -19.18 -21.64 -3.29
C GLY A 668 -17.80 -21.16 -2.84
N ILE A 669 -17.00 -22.00 -2.17
CA ILE A 669 -15.68 -21.58 -1.67
C ILE A 669 -14.79 -21.12 -2.82
N SER A 670 -14.36 -19.87 -2.69
CA SER A 670 -13.39 -19.21 -3.56
C SER A 670 -12.02 -19.10 -2.93
N GLU A 671 -11.93 -19.16 -1.61
CA GLU A 671 -10.68 -19.10 -0.86
C GLU A 671 -10.66 -20.20 0.21
N LEU A 672 -9.68 -21.10 0.11
CA LEU A 672 -9.45 -22.16 1.09
C LEU A 672 -8.08 -21.98 1.72
N VAL A 673 -8.05 -21.90 3.05
CA VAL A 673 -6.83 -21.79 3.86
C VAL A 673 -6.77 -22.95 4.84
N ILE A 674 -5.69 -23.73 4.83
CA ILE A 674 -5.49 -24.83 5.77
C ILE A 674 -4.07 -24.78 6.29
N HIS A 675 -3.92 -24.67 7.61
CA HIS A 675 -2.63 -24.59 8.28
C HIS A 675 -2.61 -25.60 9.43
N ASP A 676 -1.48 -26.25 9.62
CA ASP A 676 -1.32 -27.25 10.67
C ASP A 676 0.08 -27.16 11.29
N SER A 677 0.15 -26.55 12.47
CA SER A 677 1.38 -26.36 13.24
C SER A 677 1.79 -27.58 14.05
N ARG A 678 1.03 -28.68 13.97
CA ARG A 678 1.36 -29.94 14.66
C ARG A 678 2.53 -30.67 14.01
N ASP A 679 3.14 -31.58 14.76
CA ASP A 679 4.34 -32.29 14.33
C ASP A 679 4.05 -33.43 13.32
N TRP A 680 5.11 -34.11 12.88
CA TRP A 680 5.08 -35.16 11.86
C TRP A 680 4.31 -36.44 12.25
N THR A 681 3.77 -36.53 13.47
CA THR A 681 3.03 -37.70 13.93
C THR A 681 1.55 -37.68 13.52
N TRP A 682 1.06 -36.58 12.95
CA TRP A 682 -0.33 -36.41 12.55
C TRP A 682 -0.59 -36.72 11.06
N ASP A 683 -1.75 -37.31 10.76
CA ASP A 683 -2.20 -37.58 9.39
C ASP A 683 -2.67 -36.28 8.70
N PRO A 684 -2.02 -35.84 7.61
CA PRO A 684 -2.36 -34.57 6.98
C PRO A 684 -3.77 -34.57 6.34
N VAL A 685 -4.46 -33.43 6.43
CA VAL A 685 -5.83 -33.23 5.89
C VAL A 685 -5.85 -33.39 4.37
N ILE A 686 -4.86 -32.83 3.68
CA ILE A 686 -4.73 -32.88 2.23
C ILE A 686 -3.99 -34.16 1.83
N THR A 687 -4.77 -35.16 1.42
CA THR A 687 -4.29 -36.47 0.97
C THR A 687 -4.34 -36.60 -0.55
N PRO A 688 -3.68 -37.63 -1.14
CA PRO A 688 -3.72 -37.86 -2.59
C PRO A 688 -5.16 -38.02 -3.10
N ARG A 689 -6.03 -38.62 -2.29
CA ARG A 689 -7.45 -38.80 -2.63
C ARG A 689 -8.18 -37.47 -2.74
N LEU A 690 -7.96 -36.54 -1.80
CA LEU A 690 -8.57 -35.21 -1.85
C LEU A 690 -8.04 -34.41 -3.04
N VAL A 691 -6.72 -34.42 -3.27
CA VAL A 691 -6.12 -33.73 -4.44
C VAL A 691 -6.72 -34.26 -5.74
N GLN A 692 -6.90 -35.57 -5.88
CA GLN A 692 -7.55 -36.16 -7.07
C GLN A 692 -9.00 -35.72 -7.28
N LEU A 693 -9.75 -35.44 -6.21
CA LEU A 693 -11.12 -34.92 -6.28
C LEU A 693 -11.16 -33.42 -6.62
N LEU A 694 -10.08 -32.71 -6.30
CA LEU A 694 -9.86 -31.33 -6.72
C LEU A 694 -9.35 -31.26 -8.18
N THR A 695 -8.66 -32.27 -8.72
CA THR A 695 -8.11 -32.24 -10.09
C THR A 695 -9.19 -32.23 -11.17
N LEU A 696 -9.03 -31.35 -12.17
CA LEU A 696 -9.89 -31.34 -13.36
C LEU A 696 -9.40 -32.38 -14.38
N ARG A 697 -10.12 -33.50 -14.52
CA ARG A 697 -9.79 -34.53 -15.52
C ARG A 697 -10.47 -34.24 -16.86
N GLY A 698 -9.69 -34.16 -17.94
CA GLY A 698 -10.20 -34.02 -19.29
C GLY A 698 -10.89 -35.30 -19.76
N GLY A 699 -12.21 -35.27 -19.97
CA GLY A 699 -12.92 -36.36 -20.67
C GLY A 699 -14.26 -36.80 -20.09
N THR A 700 -14.63 -36.43 -18.86
CA THR A 700 -15.97 -36.74 -18.33
C THR A 700 -16.88 -35.53 -18.45
N ALA A 701 -18.04 -35.72 -19.08
CA ALA A 701 -19.12 -34.73 -19.18
C ALA A 701 -19.74 -34.38 -17.82
N ASP A 702 -19.30 -35.03 -16.74
CA ASP A 702 -19.83 -34.85 -15.40
C ASP A 702 -18.97 -33.87 -14.59
N LEU A 703 -19.22 -32.58 -14.83
CA LEU A 703 -18.63 -31.47 -14.05
C LEU A 703 -19.15 -31.44 -12.60
N SER A 704 -20.16 -32.26 -12.26
CA SER A 704 -20.71 -32.37 -10.90
C SER A 704 -19.80 -33.07 -9.90
N ALA A 705 -18.75 -33.76 -10.38
CA ALA A 705 -17.84 -34.55 -9.55
C ALA A 705 -16.63 -33.76 -9.00
N CYS A 706 -16.41 -32.52 -9.45
CA CYS A 706 -15.26 -31.72 -9.02
C CYS A 706 -15.58 -30.94 -7.73
N LEU A 707 -14.80 -31.18 -6.68
CA LEU A 707 -14.94 -30.43 -5.43
C LEU A 707 -14.49 -28.98 -5.64
N LEU A 708 -15.18 -28.02 -5.01
CA LEU A 708 -14.81 -26.59 -5.01
C LEU A 708 -14.61 -25.98 -6.42
N PRO A 709 -15.62 -25.97 -7.30
CA PRO A 709 -15.48 -25.41 -8.65
C PRO A 709 -15.28 -23.88 -8.66
N ALA A 710 -15.56 -23.18 -7.56
CA ALA A 710 -15.38 -21.73 -7.42
C ALA A 710 -13.98 -21.31 -6.91
N LEU A 711 -13.09 -22.26 -6.62
CA LEU A 711 -11.81 -22.02 -5.95
C LEU A 711 -10.86 -21.12 -6.78
N LYS A 712 -10.52 -19.95 -6.21
CA LYS A 712 -9.59 -18.95 -6.76
C LYS A 712 -8.27 -18.87 -6.00
N THR A 713 -8.33 -19.06 -4.68
CA THR A 713 -7.17 -18.96 -3.79
C THR A 713 -7.06 -20.23 -2.96
N LEU A 714 -5.88 -20.83 -2.95
CA LEU A 714 -5.54 -21.98 -2.12
C LEU A 714 -4.29 -21.66 -1.30
N ASP A 715 -4.41 -21.71 0.02
CA ASP A 715 -3.31 -21.51 0.95
C ASP A 715 -3.13 -22.77 1.82
N LEU A 716 -2.00 -23.45 1.63
CA LEU A 716 -1.64 -24.67 2.34
C LEU A 716 -0.39 -24.40 3.16
N GLY A 717 -0.57 -24.25 4.47
CA GLY A 717 0.51 -24.09 5.43
C GLY A 717 1.30 -25.38 5.66
N LYS A 718 2.31 -25.28 6.52
CA LYS A 718 3.16 -26.38 6.94
C LYS A 718 2.33 -27.57 7.41
N GLY A 719 2.78 -28.79 7.14
CA GLY A 719 2.25 -30.02 7.76
C GLY A 719 0.84 -30.47 7.35
N CYS A 720 0.08 -29.66 6.61
CA CYS A 720 -1.33 -29.95 6.31
C CYS A 720 -1.55 -30.88 5.10
N TRP A 721 -0.49 -31.28 4.37
CA TRP A 721 -0.60 -32.09 3.16
C TRP A 721 0.45 -33.19 3.02
N THR A 722 0.07 -34.30 2.38
CA THR A 722 0.96 -35.41 1.96
C THR A 722 0.49 -35.97 0.63
N CYS A 723 1.34 -35.93 -0.39
CA CYS A 723 1.01 -36.37 -1.75
C CYS A 723 2.21 -37.02 -2.46
N PRO A 724 1.99 -37.91 -3.44
CA PRO A 724 3.02 -38.24 -4.41
C PRO A 724 3.55 -36.98 -5.10
N ASN A 725 4.86 -36.91 -5.28
CA ASN A 725 5.53 -35.85 -6.01
C ASN A 725 4.89 -35.66 -7.41
N GLY A 726 4.53 -34.42 -7.72
CA GLY A 726 3.89 -34.00 -8.97
C GLY A 726 2.37 -33.98 -8.96
N LEU A 727 1.71 -34.61 -7.98
CA LEU A 727 0.24 -34.71 -7.94
C LEU A 727 -0.42 -33.38 -7.59
N LEU A 728 0.14 -32.64 -6.63
CA LEU A 728 -0.42 -31.36 -6.16
C LEU A 728 -0.32 -30.30 -7.26
N SER A 729 0.86 -30.20 -7.87
CA SER A 729 1.12 -29.30 -8.99
C SER A 729 0.31 -29.65 -10.24
N GLU A 730 0.04 -30.94 -10.52
CA GLU A 730 -0.87 -31.35 -11.60
C GLU A 730 -2.30 -30.87 -11.35
N MET A 731 -2.80 -31.00 -10.13
CA MET A 731 -4.11 -30.47 -9.74
C MET A 731 -4.18 -28.96 -9.96
N ILE A 732 -3.17 -28.23 -9.49
CA ILE A 732 -3.07 -26.77 -9.60
C ILE A 732 -3.02 -26.34 -11.07
N GLU A 733 -2.15 -26.96 -11.87
CA GLU A 733 -2.02 -26.71 -13.31
C GLU A 733 -3.36 -26.97 -14.02
N SER A 734 -4.04 -28.07 -13.70
CA SER A 734 -5.33 -28.42 -14.31
C SER A 734 -6.37 -27.32 -14.11
N ARG A 735 -6.40 -26.68 -12.94
CA ARG A 735 -7.33 -25.59 -12.59
C ARG A 735 -6.89 -24.23 -13.11
N TRP A 736 -5.59 -23.99 -13.19
CA TRP A 736 -5.07 -22.73 -13.73
C TRP A 736 -5.26 -22.62 -15.24
N ARG A 737 -5.06 -23.73 -15.98
CA ARG A 737 -5.16 -23.74 -17.44
C ARG A 737 -6.59 -23.88 -17.98
N THR A 738 -7.55 -24.25 -17.13
CA THR A 738 -8.93 -24.46 -17.55
C THR A 738 -9.75 -23.18 -17.41
N GLU A 739 -10.35 -22.75 -18.52
CA GLU A 739 -11.38 -21.70 -18.53
C GLU A 739 -12.68 -22.33 -19.08
N LYS A 740 -13.54 -22.80 -18.18
CA LYS A 740 -14.85 -23.37 -18.50
C LYS A 740 -15.92 -22.52 -17.84
N SER A 741 -17.10 -22.39 -18.46
CA SER A 741 -18.18 -21.50 -17.97
C SER A 741 -18.60 -21.73 -16.52
N ASN A 742 -18.39 -22.95 -15.99
CA ASN A 742 -18.87 -23.37 -14.67
C ASN A 742 -17.72 -23.66 -13.66
N ILE A 743 -16.46 -23.43 -14.05
CA ILE A 743 -15.30 -23.62 -13.17
C ILE A 743 -14.48 -22.35 -13.17
N THR A 744 -14.24 -21.83 -11.98
CA THR A 744 -13.42 -20.65 -11.77
C THR A 744 -11.94 -21.03 -11.86
N ARG A 745 -11.18 -20.19 -12.56
CA ARG A 745 -9.73 -20.33 -12.71
C ARG A 745 -9.04 -20.10 -11.37
N LEU A 746 -8.11 -20.97 -10.99
CA LEU A 746 -7.34 -20.87 -9.75
C LEU A 746 -6.23 -19.79 -9.88
N GLU A 747 -6.41 -18.62 -9.29
CA GLU A 747 -5.55 -17.43 -9.51
C GLU A 747 -4.33 -17.36 -8.59
N ARG A 748 -4.48 -17.75 -7.33
CA ARG A 748 -3.45 -17.62 -6.29
C ARG A 748 -3.25 -18.92 -5.54
N VAL A 749 -1.99 -19.29 -5.36
CA VAL A 749 -1.61 -20.43 -4.53
C VAL A 749 -0.48 -20.03 -3.59
N HIS A 750 -0.62 -20.38 -2.32
CA HIS A 750 0.43 -20.31 -1.32
C HIS A 750 0.65 -21.73 -0.78
N ILE A 751 1.87 -22.25 -0.89
CA ILE A 751 2.21 -23.58 -0.40
C ILE A 751 3.50 -23.48 0.41
N ASP A 752 3.43 -23.92 1.66
CA ASP A 752 4.60 -24.22 2.46
C ASP A 752 5.18 -25.57 2.01
N LEU A 753 6.32 -25.51 1.33
CA LEU A 753 7.08 -26.68 0.91
C LEU A 753 8.15 -26.90 1.96
N HIS A 754 7.87 -27.77 2.95
CA HIS A 754 8.90 -28.24 3.89
C HIS A 754 10.20 -28.59 3.14
N LEU A 755 11.35 -28.29 3.76
CA LEU A 755 12.75 -28.43 3.28
C LEU A 755 13.18 -29.86 2.84
N LEU A 756 12.41 -30.49 1.97
CA LEU A 756 12.66 -31.77 1.31
C LEU A 756 12.52 -31.54 -0.19
N GLU A 757 13.38 -30.69 -0.77
CA GLU A 757 13.55 -30.54 -2.22
C GLU A 757 13.71 -31.92 -2.91
N ASP A 758 14.28 -32.90 -2.20
CA ASP A 758 14.45 -34.29 -2.65
C ASP A 758 13.12 -35.07 -2.79
N VAL A 759 12.07 -34.73 -2.04
CA VAL A 759 10.80 -35.48 -2.02
C VAL A 759 9.77 -34.88 -2.97
N TYR A 760 9.70 -33.55 -3.08
CA TYR A 760 8.68 -32.82 -3.85
C TYR A 760 9.23 -32.04 -5.05
N GLY A 761 10.41 -32.41 -5.56
CA GLY A 761 11.08 -31.67 -6.63
C GLY A 761 10.27 -31.48 -7.93
N GLN A 762 9.34 -32.38 -8.28
CA GLN A 762 8.47 -32.18 -9.44
C GLN A 762 7.38 -31.15 -9.17
N ASP A 763 6.78 -31.17 -7.97
CA ASP A 763 5.81 -30.14 -7.56
C ASP A 763 6.47 -28.77 -7.55
N HIS A 764 7.65 -28.65 -6.94
CA HIS A 764 8.42 -27.41 -6.93
C HIS A 764 8.71 -26.90 -8.34
N LEU A 765 9.32 -27.73 -9.19
CA LEU A 765 9.68 -27.35 -10.57
C LEU A 765 8.46 -26.94 -11.41
N ARG A 766 7.34 -27.65 -11.28
CA ARG A 766 6.12 -27.35 -12.04
C ARG A 766 5.45 -26.08 -11.51
N LEU A 767 5.39 -25.86 -10.19
CA LEU A 767 4.84 -24.64 -9.59
C LEU A 767 5.67 -23.40 -9.93
N GLU A 768 6.99 -23.53 -9.93
CA GLU A 768 7.92 -22.50 -10.41
C GLU A 768 7.64 -22.17 -11.89
N LYS A 769 7.50 -23.19 -12.74
CA LYS A 769 7.11 -22.98 -14.14
C LYS A 769 5.75 -22.26 -14.28
N LEU A 770 4.75 -22.61 -13.47
CA LEU A 770 3.46 -21.92 -13.48
C LEU A 770 3.59 -20.47 -13.02
N ARG A 771 4.49 -20.18 -12.07
CA ARG A 771 4.83 -18.83 -11.62
C ARG A 771 5.45 -18.01 -12.75
N GLU A 772 6.39 -18.59 -13.49
CA GLU A 772 6.97 -17.99 -14.70
C GLU A 772 5.91 -17.72 -15.78
N GLU A 773 4.90 -18.59 -15.90
CA GLU A 773 3.76 -18.42 -16.81
C GLU A 773 2.69 -17.41 -16.30
N GLY A 774 2.94 -16.72 -15.18
CA GLY A 774 2.12 -15.62 -14.67
C GLY A 774 1.08 -16.00 -13.59
N MET A 775 1.11 -17.23 -13.06
CA MET A 775 0.28 -17.63 -11.91
C MET A 775 0.82 -17.00 -10.62
N LYS A 776 -0.04 -16.50 -9.71
CA LYS A 776 0.39 -15.97 -8.41
C LYS A 776 0.72 -17.10 -7.45
N VAL A 777 1.93 -17.64 -7.55
CA VAL A 777 2.43 -18.72 -6.69
C VAL A 777 3.40 -18.15 -5.65
N ARG A 778 3.11 -18.38 -4.36
CA ARG A 778 4.02 -18.15 -3.25
C ARG A 778 4.43 -19.50 -2.69
N LEU A 779 5.74 -19.75 -2.65
CA LEU A 779 6.31 -20.93 -2.00
C LEU A 779 7.09 -20.44 -0.78
N THR A 780 6.86 -21.02 0.39
CA THR A 780 7.57 -20.70 1.65
C THR A 780 8.29 -21.90 2.21
#